data_AF-A0A085US02-F1
#
_entry.id   AF-A0A085US02-F1
#
_cell.length_a   1.000
_cell.length_b   1.000
_cell.length_c   1.000
_cell.angle_alpha   90.00
_cell.angle_beta   90.00
_cell.angle_gamma   90.00
#
_symmetry.space_group_name_H-M   'P 1'
#
loop_
_entity.id
_entity.type
_entity.pdbx_description
1 polymer ?
#
loop_
_entity_poly.entity_id
_entity_poly.type
_entity_poly.pdbx_seq_one_letter_code
_entity_poly.pdbx_strand_id
1 'polypeptide(L)'
;MHTFGNRRDIDGLRALAVIPVVLFHYGFGAFSGGFVGVDVFFVISGFLITSIIHREISAGRFSFVDFWARRARRIIPALSVVLAATLLVGWLLLTPHDYSQLGRTVRYQAMFISNILFMRQDGYFNPASDFKPLLHTWSLSVEEQYYIIFPLLMVLITRFFRHWRLMLLGLLLVSFGLNIWSVSRAPDSAFFLLPMRAWELLCGAMLAVMPASQIKLRPWVYQSVSLAGLAAILIAVCGFDRSTPFPGWAALLPVLGATALIWANGQAQTLVGRVLSTPPLVAIGLISYSLYLWHWPVFVYANAISIDGMQRRESLFWIALCVVLAWLSWRFIEMPFREKRVLGGRKPVLVGAALCMLVVAMAGQAVRWGEGFPQRLSGQARQYAEAREWQRGQMECLLQRDSPDLSAACRFGGNAEVPPLQLVWGDSHAAALMPAVKEDAERFGIPVWLTSLSGCMPVLGIESRPQCQTFNQQTLALIDKQKVHDVVLAARWSLYLYGEEDGDREHMTYRNESRAAAEQHLADNLRATVASLRAAGANVWLFKEIPLQRQGTIARLSSLAMVGRSALQVGRPIADHRERQHFIDQLFANLAASDPHIRIIDPAPLLCAEGICRAAIDGFSQYKDENHLSDQGGERMKPLFAPIFLSENVR
;
A
#
# COMPACT_ATOMS: atom_id res chain seq x y z
N MET A 1 -22.87 11.53 29.01
CA MET A 1 -22.89 12.92 28.52
C MET A 1 -23.36 12.91 27.06
N HIS A 2 -24.67 12.81 26.83
CA HIS A 2 -25.30 12.93 25.51
C HIS A 2 -25.84 14.36 25.39
N THR A 3 -25.07 15.25 24.76
CA THR A 3 -25.39 16.68 24.62
C THR A 3 -25.93 17.07 23.24
N PHE A 4 -26.43 16.08 22.51
CA PHE A 4 -27.47 16.28 21.51
C PHE A 4 -28.61 15.36 21.96
N GLY A 5 -29.83 15.86 22.06
CA GLY A 5 -31.01 15.00 22.23
C GLY A 5 -30.89 13.86 21.22
N ASN A 6 -30.96 12.62 21.70
CA ASN A 6 -30.44 11.40 21.07
C ASN A 6 -30.66 11.37 19.53
N ARG A 7 -29.74 11.95 18.74
CA ARG A 7 -29.79 12.02 17.26
C ARG A 7 -29.43 10.66 16.71
N ARG A 8 -30.38 9.72 16.83
CA ARG A 8 -30.24 8.33 16.39
C ARG A 8 -29.92 8.22 14.91
N ASP A 9 -30.39 9.17 14.11
CA ASP A 9 -30.08 9.29 12.69
C ASP A 9 -28.58 9.51 12.42
N ILE A 10 -27.86 10.21 13.30
CA ILE A 10 -26.40 10.39 13.19
C ILE A 10 -25.67 9.09 13.52
N ASP A 11 -26.12 8.34 14.54
CA ASP A 11 -25.56 7.00 14.81
C ASP A 11 -25.83 6.05 13.63
N GLY A 12 -27.03 6.08 13.06
CA GLY A 12 -27.34 5.35 11.82
C GLY A 12 -26.47 5.76 10.64
N LEU A 13 -26.18 7.06 10.49
CA LEU A 13 -25.27 7.55 9.45
C LEU A 13 -23.83 7.05 9.66
N ARG A 14 -23.37 6.91 10.91
CA ARG A 14 -22.09 6.25 11.22
C ARG A 14 -22.08 4.78 10.83
N ALA A 15 -23.22 4.09 10.93
CA ALA A 15 -23.34 2.72 10.40
C ALA A 15 -23.29 2.69 8.87
N LEU A 16 -23.99 3.62 8.20
CA LEU A 16 -23.92 3.79 6.75
C LEU A 16 -22.51 4.12 6.26
N ALA A 17 -21.67 4.73 7.11
CA ALA A 17 -20.26 5.00 6.82
C ALA A 17 -19.34 3.79 7.03
N VAL A 18 -19.45 3.07 8.16
CA VAL A 18 -18.51 1.97 8.49
C VAL A 18 -18.79 0.68 7.72
N ILE A 19 -20.06 0.36 7.43
CA ILE A 19 -20.41 -0.91 6.77
C ILE A 19 -19.76 -1.00 5.37
N PRO A 20 -19.86 0.02 4.49
CA PRO A 20 -19.17 0.00 3.21
C PRO A 20 -17.65 -0.11 3.34
N VAL A 21 -17.04 0.57 4.33
CA VAL A 21 -15.58 0.50 4.57
C VAL A 21 -15.16 -0.95 4.87
N VAL A 22 -15.89 -1.64 5.74
CA VAL A 22 -15.60 -3.04 6.05
C VAL A 22 -15.80 -3.92 4.81
N LEU A 23 -16.94 -3.81 4.13
CA LEU A 23 -17.23 -4.66 2.98
C LEU A 23 -16.27 -4.45 1.80
N PHE A 24 -15.82 -3.21 1.58
CA PHE A 24 -14.79 -2.86 0.60
C PHE A 24 -13.49 -3.63 0.85
N HIS A 25 -12.96 -3.56 2.08
CA HIS A 25 -11.69 -4.21 2.40
C HIS A 25 -11.78 -5.73 2.35
N TYR A 26 -12.94 -6.32 2.65
CA TYR A 26 -13.16 -7.76 2.58
C TYR A 26 -13.51 -8.28 1.17
N GLY A 27 -13.38 -7.45 0.13
CA GLY A 27 -13.47 -7.86 -1.27
C GLY A 27 -14.90 -7.99 -1.84
N PHE A 28 -15.90 -7.37 -1.21
CA PHE A 28 -17.26 -7.38 -1.73
C PHE A 28 -17.40 -6.35 -2.87
N GLY A 29 -17.37 -6.81 -4.12
CA GLY A 29 -17.31 -5.95 -5.32
C GLY A 29 -18.43 -4.90 -5.46
N ALA A 30 -19.61 -5.13 -4.88
CA ALA A 30 -20.70 -4.13 -4.87
C ALA A 30 -20.38 -2.88 -4.03
N PHE A 31 -19.31 -2.91 -3.22
CA PHE A 31 -18.85 -1.83 -2.35
C PHE A 31 -17.45 -1.37 -2.75
N SER A 32 -17.12 -1.37 -4.05
CA SER A 32 -15.80 -0.97 -4.58
C SER A 32 -15.37 0.45 -4.18
N GLY A 33 -16.33 1.32 -3.89
CA GLY A 33 -16.12 2.68 -3.41
C GLY A 33 -16.28 2.84 -1.90
N GLY A 34 -16.33 1.76 -1.13
CA GLY A 34 -16.65 1.81 0.30
C GLY A 34 -15.67 2.63 1.16
N PHE A 35 -14.46 2.91 0.66
CA PHE A 35 -13.49 3.79 1.31
C PHE A 35 -14.01 5.22 1.56
N VAL A 36 -15.00 5.69 0.77
CA VAL A 36 -15.63 7.01 0.95
C VAL A 36 -16.40 7.16 2.27
N GLY A 37 -16.64 6.06 2.98
CA GLY A 37 -17.23 6.11 4.31
C GLY A 37 -16.39 6.94 5.30
N VAL A 38 -15.07 7.05 5.09
CA VAL A 38 -14.19 7.91 5.90
C VAL A 38 -14.55 9.39 5.75
N ASP A 39 -14.89 9.84 4.54
CA ASP A 39 -15.30 11.22 4.25
C ASP A 39 -16.64 11.55 4.91
N VAL A 40 -17.56 10.57 4.93
CA VAL A 40 -18.80 10.67 5.71
C VAL A 40 -18.50 10.81 7.21
N PHE A 41 -17.53 10.05 7.73
CA PHE A 41 -17.06 10.21 9.11
C PHE A 41 -16.48 11.60 9.38
N PHE A 42 -15.67 12.14 8.48
CA PHE A 42 -15.09 13.48 8.61
C PHE A 42 -16.18 14.55 8.71
N VAL A 43 -17.22 14.48 7.89
CA VAL A 43 -18.39 15.40 8.00
C VAL A 43 -19.09 15.27 9.35
N ILE A 44 -19.36 14.04 9.81
CA ILE A 44 -20.00 13.79 11.12
C ILE A 44 -19.13 14.34 12.26
N SER A 45 -17.83 14.06 12.22
CA SER A 45 -16.84 14.50 13.22
C SER A 45 -16.78 16.03 13.28
N GLY A 46 -16.69 16.70 12.12
CA GLY A 46 -16.74 18.15 12.00
C GLY A 46 -18.02 18.75 12.59
N PHE A 47 -19.18 18.19 12.27
CA PHE A 47 -20.47 18.64 12.81
C PHE A 47 -20.54 18.50 14.34
N LEU A 48 -20.30 17.30 14.86
CA LEU A 48 -20.45 17.01 16.28
C LEU A 48 -19.47 17.81 17.15
N ILE A 49 -18.21 17.90 16.74
CA ILE A 49 -17.18 18.62 17.49
C ILE A 49 -17.44 20.11 17.47
N THR A 50 -17.74 20.67 16.30
CA THR A 50 -18.02 22.10 16.18
C THR A 50 -19.27 22.50 16.95
N SER A 51 -20.34 21.72 16.90
CA SER A 51 -21.54 22.00 17.69
C SER A 51 -21.29 21.94 19.21
N ILE A 52 -20.38 21.06 19.68
CA ILE A 52 -19.98 21.03 21.10
C ILE A 52 -19.20 22.29 21.47
N ILE A 53 -18.16 22.61 20.69
CA ILE A 53 -17.27 23.76 20.93
C ILE A 53 -18.06 25.05 20.87
N HIS A 54 -18.81 25.28 19.80
CA HIS A 54 -19.57 26.51 19.58
C HIS A 54 -20.57 26.75 20.71
N ARG A 55 -21.35 25.73 21.09
CA ARG A 55 -22.30 25.83 22.20
C ARG A 55 -21.63 26.17 23.54
N GLU A 56 -20.49 25.57 23.83
CA GLU A 56 -19.75 25.83 25.08
C GLU A 56 -19.09 27.22 25.08
N ILE A 57 -18.59 27.70 23.93
CA ILE A 57 -18.08 29.07 23.76
C ILE A 57 -19.20 30.09 23.93
N SER A 58 -20.32 29.91 23.23
CA SER A 58 -21.48 30.79 23.31
C SER A 58 -22.08 30.87 24.72
N ALA A 59 -21.93 29.79 25.51
CA ALA A 59 -22.35 29.76 26.91
C ALA A 59 -21.26 30.20 27.91
N GLY A 60 -20.12 30.72 27.44
CA GLY A 60 -19.06 31.26 28.30
C GLY A 60 -18.33 30.23 29.19
N ARG A 61 -18.39 28.95 28.83
CA ARG A 61 -17.99 27.82 29.69
C ARG A 61 -17.07 26.80 29.01
N PHE A 62 -16.48 27.19 27.88
CA PHE A 62 -15.57 26.34 27.14
C PHE A 62 -14.24 26.15 27.90
N SER A 63 -13.75 24.91 27.91
CA SER A 63 -12.51 24.51 28.57
C SER A 63 -11.74 23.54 27.69
N PHE A 64 -10.53 23.93 27.27
CA PHE A 64 -9.65 23.08 26.46
C PHE A 64 -9.35 21.75 27.16
N VAL A 65 -9.05 21.81 28.45
CA VAL A 65 -8.72 20.63 29.25
C VAL A 65 -9.90 19.67 29.32
N ASP A 66 -11.12 20.17 29.53
CA ASP A 66 -12.30 19.32 29.60
C ASP A 66 -12.70 18.77 28.22
N PHE A 67 -12.45 19.54 27.15
CA PHE A 67 -12.62 19.07 25.78
C PHE A 67 -11.68 17.90 25.46
N TRP A 68 -10.38 18.08 25.69
CA TRP A 68 -9.38 17.02 25.42
C TRP A 68 -9.55 15.83 26.36
N ALA A 69 -9.94 16.03 27.63
CA ALA A 69 -10.24 14.91 28.53
C ALA A 69 -11.43 14.07 28.03
N ARG A 70 -12.45 14.68 27.40
CA ARG A 70 -13.55 13.93 26.76
C ARG A 70 -13.11 13.18 25.52
N ARG A 71 -12.18 13.73 24.72
CA ARG A 71 -11.59 13.04 23.56
C ARG A 71 -10.72 11.87 23.98
N ALA A 72 -9.81 12.09 24.93
CA ALA A 72 -8.97 11.04 25.51
C ALA A 72 -9.79 9.83 26.00
N ARG A 73 -10.90 10.06 26.73
CA ARG A 73 -11.81 8.99 27.18
C ARG A 73 -12.44 8.17 26.07
N ARG A 74 -12.64 8.79 24.90
CA ARG A 74 -13.37 8.18 23.77
C ARG A 74 -12.43 7.43 22.84
N ILE A 75 -11.24 7.98 22.59
CA ILE A 75 -10.32 7.47 21.56
C ILE A 75 -9.26 6.54 22.17
N ILE A 76 -8.52 7.02 23.16
CA ILE A 76 -7.26 6.39 23.57
C ILE A 76 -7.43 4.96 24.10
N PRO A 77 -8.38 4.64 25.00
CA PRO A 77 -8.50 3.29 25.55
C PRO A 77 -8.64 2.19 24.50
N ALA A 78 -9.56 2.34 23.54
CA ALA A 78 -9.78 1.34 22.50
C ALA A 78 -8.62 1.30 21.50
N LEU A 79 -8.07 2.47 21.13
CA LEU A 79 -6.90 2.55 20.27
C LEU A 79 -5.70 1.81 20.88
N SER A 80 -5.39 2.05 22.15
CA SER A 80 -4.26 1.42 22.84
C SER A 80 -4.38 -0.11 22.87
N VAL A 81 -5.59 -0.64 23.09
CA VAL A 81 -5.83 -2.08 23.05
C VAL A 81 -5.62 -2.64 21.64
N VAL A 82 -6.10 -1.95 20.62
CA VAL A 82 -5.88 -2.38 19.22
C VAL A 82 -4.41 -2.32 18.86
N LEU A 83 -3.67 -1.27 19.25
CA LEU A 83 -2.23 -1.17 18.99
C LEU A 83 -1.46 -2.30 19.68
N ALA A 84 -1.78 -2.60 20.95
CA ALA A 84 -1.16 -3.69 21.68
C ALA A 84 -1.50 -5.07 21.09
N ALA A 85 -2.77 -5.32 20.77
CA ALA A 85 -3.20 -6.56 20.14
C ALA A 85 -2.57 -6.75 18.75
N THR A 86 -2.44 -5.67 17.98
CA THR A 86 -1.78 -5.69 16.67
C THR A 86 -0.28 -6.00 16.83
N LEU A 87 0.42 -5.41 17.80
CA LEU A 87 1.80 -5.82 18.10
C LEU A 87 1.92 -7.28 18.53
N LEU A 88 0.98 -7.78 19.32
CA LEU A 88 0.99 -9.16 19.81
C LEU A 88 0.76 -10.16 18.67
N VAL A 89 -0.25 -9.92 17.82
CA VAL A 89 -0.52 -10.79 16.66
C VAL A 89 0.58 -10.65 15.62
N GLY A 90 1.12 -9.44 15.43
CA GLY A 90 2.27 -9.19 14.57
C GLY A 90 3.51 -9.98 14.97
N TRP A 91 3.78 -10.13 16.27
CA TRP A 91 4.86 -10.98 16.78
C TRP A 91 4.73 -12.45 16.32
N LEU A 92 3.49 -12.93 16.19
CA LEU A 92 3.17 -14.32 15.86
C LEU A 92 3.05 -14.59 14.36
N LEU A 93 2.82 -13.57 13.53
CA LEU A 93 2.48 -13.76 12.12
C LEU A 93 3.38 -13.02 11.13
N LEU A 94 4.01 -11.91 11.51
CA LEU A 94 4.78 -11.10 10.57
C LEU A 94 6.23 -11.55 10.48
N THR A 95 6.87 -11.25 9.36
CA THR A 95 8.33 -11.36 9.22
C THR A 95 9.05 -10.31 10.09
N PRO A 96 10.36 -10.42 10.34
CA PRO A 96 11.09 -9.44 11.14
C PRO A 96 11.03 -8.04 10.52
N HIS A 97 11.22 -7.94 9.20
CA HIS A 97 11.09 -6.68 8.48
C HIS A 97 9.70 -6.06 8.66
N ASP A 98 8.63 -6.81 8.37
CA ASP A 98 7.26 -6.30 8.45
C ASP A 98 6.85 -5.96 9.89
N TYR A 99 7.35 -6.71 10.87
CA TYR A 99 7.14 -6.43 12.29
C TYR A 99 7.87 -5.17 12.75
N SER A 100 9.10 -4.93 12.26
CA SER A 100 9.83 -3.68 12.47
C SER A 100 9.07 -2.47 11.89
N GLN A 101 8.49 -2.60 10.69
CA GLN A 101 7.64 -1.57 10.09
C GLN A 101 6.34 -1.35 10.88
N LEU A 102 5.75 -2.40 11.44
CA LEU A 102 4.63 -2.28 12.35
C LEU A 102 5.02 -1.49 13.60
N GLY A 103 6.16 -1.78 14.21
CA GLY A 103 6.70 -1.03 15.36
C GLY A 103 6.89 0.46 15.05
N ARG A 104 7.42 0.78 13.85
CA ARG A 104 7.49 2.16 13.33
C ARG A 104 6.09 2.77 13.25
N THR A 105 5.12 2.06 12.69
CA THR A 105 3.75 2.56 12.53
C THR A 105 3.06 2.82 13.86
N VAL A 106 3.20 1.91 14.83
CA VAL A 106 2.66 2.06 16.19
C VAL A 106 3.19 3.33 16.86
N ARG A 107 4.51 3.57 16.74
CA ARG A 107 5.13 4.79 17.29
C ARG A 107 4.55 6.06 16.66
N TYR A 108 4.41 6.11 15.33
CA TYR A 108 3.80 7.27 14.65
C TYR A 108 2.32 7.44 14.99
N GLN A 109 1.57 6.34 15.10
CA GLN A 109 0.18 6.39 15.52
C GLN A 109 0.05 6.88 16.96
N ALA A 110 0.99 6.53 17.84
CA ALA A 110 0.95 6.97 19.22
C ALA A 110 1.11 8.49 19.38
N MET A 111 1.73 9.14 18.39
CA MET A 111 1.87 10.59 18.27
C MET A 111 0.80 11.23 17.37
N PHE A 112 -0.17 10.45 16.87
CA PHE A 112 -1.19 10.89 15.89
C PHE A 112 -0.62 11.54 14.62
N ILE A 113 0.46 10.96 14.09
CA ILE A 113 1.11 11.41 12.84
C ILE A 113 1.31 10.25 11.85
N SER A 114 0.53 9.17 11.97
CA SER A 114 0.62 8.02 11.04
C SER A 114 0.29 8.42 9.61
N ASN A 115 -0.57 9.41 9.40
CA ASN A 115 -0.87 9.94 8.07
C ASN A 115 0.37 10.52 7.37
N ILE A 116 1.27 11.18 8.10
CA ILE A 116 2.53 11.70 7.56
C ILE A 116 3.50 10.55 7.21
N LEU A 117 3.47 9.47 7.99
CA LEU A 117 4.25 8.26 7.68
C LEU A 117 3.78 7.66 6.35
N PHE A 118 2.48 7.40 6.22
CA PHE A 118 1.92 6.74 5.04
C PHE A 118 2.00 7.60 3.77
N MET A 119 1.90 8.92 3.89
CA MET A 119 2.16 9.85 2.77
C MET A 119 3.56 9.69 2.16
N ARG A 120 4.54 9.19 2.92
CA ARG A 120 5.93 8.96 2.47
C ARG A 120 6.21 7.49 2.12
N GLN A 121 5.19 6.65 2.10
CA GLN A 121 5.29 5.23 1.78
C GLN A 121 4.47 4.94 0.52
N ASP A 122 4.12 3.67 0.34
CA ASP A 122 3.21 3.22 -0.72
C ASP A 122 1.85 3.94 -0.60
N GLY A 123 1.34 4.41 -1.73
CA GLY A 123 0.04 5.07 -1.81
C GLY A 123 -1.10 4.21 -1.30
N TYR A 124 -2.20 4.84 -0.90
CA TYR A 124 -3.30 4.17 -0.20
C TYR A 124 -3.92 3.00 -0.97
N PHE A 125 -4.11 3.16 -2.29
CA PHE A 125 -4.75 2.16 -3.14
C PHE A 125 -3.80 1.10 -3.70
N ASN A 126 -2.51 1.19 -3.37
CA ASN A 126 -1.50 0.23 -3.80
C ASN A 126 -1.68 -1.10 -3.04
N PRO A 127 -1.71 -2.26 -3.71
CA PRO A 127 -1.75 -3.59 -3.09
C PRO A 127 -0.74 -3.82 -1.95
N ALA A 128 0.45 -3.19 -1.98
CA ALA A 128 1.40 -3.28 -0.87
C ALA A 128 0.83 -2.73 0.46
N SER A 129 -0.09 -1.77 0.36
CA SER A 129 -0.77 -1.17 1.51
C SER A 129 -1.75 -2.12 2.19
N ASP A 130 -2.28 -3.13 1.49
CA ASP A 130 -3.18 -4.18 2.04
C ASP A 130 -2.44 -5.12 3.03
N PHE A 131 -1.11 -4.99 3.17
CA PHE A 131 -0.28 -5.76 4.10
C PHE A 131 0.18 -4.94 5.33
N LYS A 132 -0.21 -3.67 5.44
CA LYS A 132 0.17 -2.78 6.56
C LYS A 132 -0.89 -2.81 7.67
N PRO A 133 -0.66 -3.47 8.83
CA PRO A 133 -1.75 -3.76 9.79
C PRO A 133 -2.44 -2.55 10.40
N LEU A 134 -1.85 -1.36 10.32
CA LEU A 134 -2.37 -0.13 10.91
C LEU A 134 -2.56 0.99 9.87
N LEU A 135 -2.64 0.67 8.57
CA LEU A 135 -2.81 1.70 7.53
C LEU A 135 -3.99 2.62 7.84
N HIS A 136 -5.18 2.04 8.09
CA HIS A 136 -6.43 2.77 8.37
C HIS A 136 -6.32 3.85 9.47
N THR A 137 -5.31 3.82 10.34
CA THR A 137 -5.15 4.81 11.40
C THR A 137 -4.68 6.18 10.89
N TRP A 138 -4.36 6.30 9.59
CA TRP A 138 -4.08 7.58 8.94
C TRP A 138 -5.25 8.57 9.13
N SER A 139 -6.49 8.11 8.97
CA SER A 139 -7.69 8.95 9.05
C SER A 139 -7.91 9.43 10.49
N LEU A 140 -7.63 8.55 11.46
CA LEU A 140 -7.68 8.87 12.88
C LEU A 140 -6.64 9.94 13.24
N SER A 141 -5.43 9.86 12.69
CA SER A 141 -4.41 10.91 12.89
C SER A 141 -4.87 12.26 12.32
N VAL A 142 -5.52 12.28 11.15
CA VAL A 142 -6.11 13.51 10.58
C VAL A 142 -7.20 14.08 11.49
N GLU A 143 -8.10 13.23 12.02
CA GLU A 143 -9.14 13.66 12.95
C GLU A 143 -8.56 14.21 14.26
N GLU A 144 -7.57 13.55 14.87
CA GLU A 144 -6.98 14.02 16.12
C GLU A 144 -6.18 15.33 15.93
N GLN A 145 -5.47 15.47 14.80
CA GLN A 145 -4.84 16.75 14.43
C GLN A 145 -5.89 17.87 14.34
N TYR A 146 -7.05 17.58 13.73
CA TYR A 146 -8.19 18.50 13.72
C TYR A 146 -8.72 18.76 15.15
N TYR A 147 -8.84 17.76 16.02
CA TYR A 147 -9.30 17.95 17.41
C TYR A 147 -8.33 18.75 18.28
N ILE A 148 -7.05 18.80 17.93
CA ILE A 148 -6.06 19.64 18.61
C ILE A 148 -6.14 21.08 18.10
N ILE A 149 -6.14 21.26 16.77
CA ILE A 149 -6.03 22.58 16.12
C ILE A 149 -7.37 23.33 16.12
N PHE A 150 -8.47 22.65 15.81
CA PHE A 150 -9.75 23.29 15.55
C PHE A 150 -10.39 24.00 16.75
N PRO A 151 -10.33 23.49 18.00
CA PRO A 151 -10.84 24.24 19.14
C PRO A 151 -10.08 25.54 19.39
N LEU A 152 -8.75 25.54 19.17
CA LEU A 152 -7.93 26.75 19.27
C LEU A 152 -8.35 27.76 18.22
N LEU A 153 -8.48 27.30 16.96
CA LEU A 153 -8.98 28.12 15.86
C LEU A 153 -10.35 28.72 16.19
N MET A 154 -11.31 27.91 16.63
CA MET A 154 -12.67 28.37 16.96
C MET A 154 -12.68 29.44 18.05
N VAL A 155 -11.92 29.25 19.14
CA VAL A 155 -11.83 30.26 20.22
C VAL A 155 -11.23 31.56 19.69
N LEU A 156 -10.15 31.50 18.91
CA LEU A 156 -9.51 32.69 18.34
C LEU A 156 -10.44 33.41 17.37
N ILE A 157 -11.02 32.71 16.38
CA ILE A 157 -11.81 33.37 15.35
C ILE A 157 -13.11 33.96 15.92
N THR A 158 -13.79 33.23 16.81
CA THR A 158 -15.06 33.69 17.38
C THR A 158 -14.89 34.84 18.37
N ARG A 159 -13.74 34.94 19.04
CA ARG A 159 -13.45 36.01 20.00
C ARG A 159 -13.00 37.30 19.32
N PHE A 160 -12.18 37.21 18.28
CA PHE A 160 -11.49 38.37 17.71
C PHE A 160 -12.10 38.90 16.42
N PHE A 161 -12.91 38.11 15.69
CA PHE A 161 -13.39 38.50 14.37
C PHE A 161 -14.92 38.49 14.28
N ARG A 162 -15.50 39.64 13.87
CA ARG A 162 -16.94 39.78 13.65
C ARG A 162 -17.48 38.83 12.58
N HIS A 163 -16.70 38.59 11.52
CA HIS A 163 -17.08 37.79 10.35
C HIS A 163 -16.46 36.37 10.37
N TRP A 164 -16.22 35.81 11.54
CA TRP A 164 -15.56 34.51 11.71
C TRP A 164 -16.18 33.35 10.93
N ARG A 165 -17.50 33.36 10.68
CA ARG A 165 -18.17 32.36 9.83
C ARG A 165 -17.71 32.41 8.37
N LEU A 166 -17.47 33.61 7.84
CA LEU A 166 -16.92 33.79 6.50
C LEU A 166 -15.45 33.35 6.44
N MET A 167 -14.69 33.54 7.50
CA MET A 167 -13.33 33.02 7.59
C MET A 167 -13.30 31.50 7.60
N LEU A 168 -14.23 30.87 8.31
CA LEU A 168 -14.39 29.41 8.33
C LEU A 168 -14.77 28.86 6.94
N LEU A 169 -15.68 29.54 6.24
CA LEU A 169 -16.02 29.25 4.85
C LEU A 169 -14.80 29.45 3.92
N GLY A 170 -14.04 30.52 4.11
CA GLY A 170 -12.81 30.77 3.36
C GLY A 170 -11.78 29.65 3.55
N LEU A 171 -11.59 29.18 4.78
CA LEU A 171 -10.70 28.06 5.09
C LEU A 171 -11.17 26.76 4.42
N LEU A 172 -12.48 26.51 4.40
CA LEU A 172 -13.09 25.38 3.70
C LEU A 172 -12.76 25.45 2.20
N LEU A 173 -13.02 26.60 1.56
CA LEU A 173 -12.77 26.79 0.12
C LEU A 173 -11.29 26.70 -0.23
N VAL A 174 -10.40 27.23 0.62
CA VAL A 174 -8.94 27.11 0.44
C VAL A 174 -8.51 25.65 0.56
N SER A 175 -8.97 24.93 1.59
CA SER A 175 -8.65 23.49 1.77
C SER A 175 -9.16 22.66 0.59
N PHE A 176 -10.37 22.94 0.09
CA PHE A 176 -10.92 22.27 -1.09
C PHE A 176 -10.12 22.61 -2.35
N GLY A 177 -9.77 23.89 -2.57
CA GLY A 177 -8.93 24.30 -3.69
C GLY A 177 -7.55 23.64 -3.68
N LEU A 178 -6.92 23.53 -2.49
CA LEU A 178 -5.67 22.78 -2.31
C LEU A 178 -5.84 21.30 -2.64
N ASN A 179 -6.96 20.68 -2.24
CA ASN A 179 -7.26 19.30 -2.58
C ASN A 179 -7.33 19.09 -4.10
N ILE A 180 -8.13 19.90 -4.80
CA ILE A 180 -8.26 19.84 -6.27
C ILE A 180 -6.92 20.06 -6.96
N TRP A 181 -6.11 21.00 -6.47
CA TRP A 181 -4.81 21.29 -7.05
C TRP A 181 -3.79 20.16 -6.84
N SER A 182 -3.81 19.51 -5.67
CA SER A 182 -2.87 18.46 -5.30
C SER A 182 -3.24 17.07 -5.82
N VAL A 183 -4.51 16.76 -6.07
CA VAL A 183 -4.94 15.39 -6.43
C VAL A 183 -4.23 14.83 -7.67
N SER A 184 -3.90 15.69 -8.65
CA SER A 184 -3.18 15.28 -9.88
C SER A 184 -1.66 15.45 -9.82
N ARG A 185 -1.13 16.13 -8.80
CA ARG A 185 0.32 16.47 -8.69
C ARG A 185 1.02 15.71 -7.57
N ALA A 186 0.32 15.49 -6.48
CA ALA A 186 0.79 14.85 -5.27
C ALA A 186 -0.39 14.07 -4.63
N PRO A 187 -0.87 13.00 -5.27
CA PRO A 187 -2.06 12.26 -4.85
C PRO A 187 -1.97 11.77 -3.39
N ASP A 188 -0.81 11.28 -2.97
CA ASP A 188 -0.59 10.85 -1.58
C ASP A 188 -0.72 12.00 -0.57
N SER A 189 -0.25 13.20 -0.93
CA SER A 189 -0.43 14.39 -0.10
C SER A 189 -1.90 14.80 -0.03
N ALA A 190 -2.60 14.77 -1.16
CA ALA A 190 -4.03 15.10 -1.25
C ALA A 190 -4.90 14.15 -0.41
N PHE A 191 -4.50 12.87 -0.33
CA PHE A 191 -5.23 11.83 0.38
C PHE A 191 -4.95 11.82 1.89
N PHE A 192 -3.66 11.90 2.31
CA PHE A 192 -3.28 11.68 3.71
C PHE A 192 -3.20 12.96 4.57
N LEU A 193 -3.00 14.14 3.99
CA LEU A 193 -2.71 15.33 4.79
C LEU A 193 -3.96 16.15 5.17
N LEU A 194 -3.98 16.62 6.42
CA LEU A 194 -5.07 17.44 6.96
C LEU A 194 -5.36 18.70 6.12
N PRO A 195 -4.40 19.52 5.65
CA PRO A 195 -4.72 20.74 4.90
C PRO A 195 -5.55 20.50 3.64
N MET A 196 -5.37 19.34 3.00
CA MET A 196 -6.12 18.94 1.79
C MET A 196 -7.43 18.22 2.13
N ARG A 197 -7.57 17.63 3.32
CA ARG A 197 -8.78 16.89 3.75
C ARG A 197 -9.68 17.71 4.69
N ALA A 198 -9.21 18.85 5.20
CA ALA A 198 -9.90 19.64 6.21
C ALA A 198 -11.25 20.17 5.74
N TRP A 199 -11.44 20.43 4.45
CA TRP A 199 -12.71 20.89 3.89
C TRP A 199 -13.88 19.95 4.19
N GLU A 200 -13.65 18.63 4.28
CA GLU A 200 -14.65 17.61 4.59
C GLU A 200 -15.17 17.77 6.03
N LEU A 201 -14.24 17.94 6.99
CA LEU A 201 -14.54 18.28 8.38
C LEU A 201 -15.21 19.66 8.48
N LEU A 202 -14.73 20.63 7.69
CA LEU A 202 -15.25 21.99 7.69
C LEU A 202 -16.67 22.08 7.09
N CYS A 203 -17.07 21.21 6.17
CA CYS A 203 -18.46 21.10 5.71
C CYS A 203 -19.41 20.80 6.88
N GLY A 204 -19.05 19.81 7.69
CA GLY A 204 -19.77 19.50 8.94
C GLY A 204 -19.72 20.65 9.94
N ALA A 205 -18.56 21.30 10.09
CA ALA A 205 -18.38 22.44 10.99
C ALA A 205 -19.26 23.64 10.59
N MET A 206 -19.32 23.96 9.30
CA MET A 206 -20.17 25.02 8.76
C MET A 206 -21.64 24.73 9.08
N LEU A 207 -22.10 23.49 8.83
CA LEU A 207 -23.46 23.08 9.14
C LEU A 207 -23.80 23.26 10.64
N ALA A 208 -22.84 23.01 11.53
CA ALA A 208 -23.01 23.15 12.98
C ALA A 208 -23.15 24.61 13.46
N VAL A 209 -22.62 25.58 12.72
CA VAL A 209 -22.61 27.00 13.11
C VAL A 209 -23.50 27.90 12.25
N MET A 210 -24.10 27.34 11.20
CA MET A 210 -25.08 28.05 10.39
C MET A 210 -26.23 28.55 11.29
N PRO A 211 -26.58 29.84 11.20
CA PRO A 211 -27.71 30.35 11.95
C PRO A 211 -28.98 29.59 11.56
N ALA A 212 -29.81 29.28 12.55
CA ALA A 212 -31.08 28.62 12.30
C ALA A 212 -31.90 29.44 11.31
N SER A 213 -32.30 28.83 10.20
CA SER A 213 -33.20 29.48 9.25
C SER A 213 -34.53 29.76 9.95
N GLN A 214 -34.96 31.02 9.95
CA GLN A 214 -36.31 31.38 10.37
C GLN A 214 -37.35 30.93 9.33
N ILE A 215 -36.92 30.69 8.10
CA ILE A 215 -37.75 30.19 7.01
C ILE A 215 -37.83 28.67 7.12
N LYS A 216 -39.01 28.17 7.51
CA LYS A 216 -39.35 26.74 7.43
C LYS A 216 -39.73 26.40 6.01
N LEU A 217 -39.06 25.42 5.43
CA LEU A 217 -39.38 24.91 4.10
C LEU A 217 -40.51 23.89 4.18
N ARG A 218 -41.13 23.58 3.04
CA ARG A 218 -42.15 22.55 2.95
C ARG A 218 -41.54 21.17 3.28
N PRO A 219 -42.24 20.26 3.98
CA PRO A 219 -41.70 18.97 4.39
C PRO A 219 -41.10 18.12 3.25
N TRP A 220 -41.67 18.20 2.04
CA TRP A 220 -41.17 17.48 0.87
C TRP A 220 -39.73 17.89 0.50
N VAL A 221 -39.32 19.14 0.76
CA VAL A 221 -37.95 19.61 0.48
C VAL A 221 -36.95 18.84 1.34
N TYR A 222 -37.23 18.69 2.64
CA TYR A 222 -36.36 17.91 3.53
C TYR A 222 -36.33 16.43 3.12
N GLN A 223 -37.46 15.87 2.69
CA GLN A 223 -37.50 14.49 2.17
C GLN A 223 -36.64 14.33 0.92
N SER A 224 -36.79 15.23 -0.07
CA SER A 224 -36.01 15.20 -1.32
C SER A 224 -34.52 15.38 -1.06
N VAL A 225 -34.12 16.32 -0.20
CA VAL A 225 -32.71 16.53 0.15
C VAL A 225 -32.14 15.33 0.90
N SER A 226 -32.91 14.72 1.82
CA SER A 226 -32.44 13.52 2.52
C SER A 226 -32.34 12.31 1.58
N LEU A 227 -33.26 12.15 0.63
CA LEU A 227 -33.19 11.07 -0.35
C LEU A 227 -32.03 11.27 -1.32
N ALA A 228 -31.83 12.49 -1.81
CA ALA A 228 -30.70 12.85 -2.67
C ALA A 228 -29.36 12.65 -1.94
N GLY A 229 -29.29 13.00 -0.65
CA GLY A 229 -28.09 12.78 0.16
C GLY A 229 -27.76 11.31 0.36
N LEU A 230 -28.76 10.46 0.58
CA LEU A 230 -28.58 9.00 0.63
C LEU A 230 -28.13 8.45 -0.74
N ALA A 231 -28.80 8.87 -1.82
CA ALA A 231 -28.45 8.44 -3.17
C ALA A 231 -27.01 8.81 -3.53
N ALA A 232 -26.56 10.03 -3.21
CA ALA A 232 -25.19 10.48 -3.42
C ALA A 232 -24.17 9.56 -2.73
N ILE A 233 -24.38 9.23 -1.45
CA ILE A 233 -23.49 8.31 -0.72
C ILE A 233 -23.50 6.91 -1.36
N LEU A 234 -24.67 6.37 -1.69
CA LEU A 234 -24.77 5.03 -2.29
C LEU A 234 -24.15 4.97 -3.69
N ILE A 235 -24.30 6.02 -4.50
CA ILE A 235 -23.64 6.13 -5.81
C ILE A 235 -22.13 6.14 -5.64
N ALA A 236 -21.59 6.90 -4.69
CA ALA A 236 -20.16 6.89 -4.41
C ALA A 236 -19.66 5.50 -3.94
N VAL A 237 -20.40 4.85 -3.03
CA VAL A 237 -20.05 3.54 -2.47
C VAL A 237 -20.06 2.44 -3.52
N CYS A 238 -21.05 2.43 -4.42
CA CYS A 238 -21.22 1.36 -5.40
C CYS A 238 -20.59 1.66 -6.77
N GLY A 239 -20.30 2.93 -7.06
CA GLY A 239 -19.86 3.39 -8.38
C GLY A 239 -18.40 3.82 -8.45
N PHE A 240 -17.75 4.13 -7.33
CA PHE A 240 -16.31 4.43 -7.31
C PHE A 240 -15.48 3.18 -7.11
N ASP A 241 -14.19 3.25 -7.41
CA ASP A 241 -13.23 2.17 -7.23
C ASP A 241 -11.80 2.72 -7.01
N ARG A 242 -10.82 1.82 -6.97
CA ARG A 242 -9.39 2.16 -6.79
C ARG A 242 -8.80 3.00 -7.93
N SER A 243 -9.46 3.07 -9.10
CA SER A 243 -9.03 3.86 -10.26
C SER A 243 -9.61 5.28 -10.28
N THR A 244 -10.60 5.54 -9.43
CA THR A 244 -11.23 6.85 -9.32
C THR A 244 -10.23 7.86 -8.72
N PRO A 245 -9.89 8.98 -9.40
CA PRO A 245 -9.02 10.00 -8.83
C PRO A 245 -9.63 10.60 -7.57
N PHE A 246 -9.06 10.28 -6.41
CA PHE A 246 -9.64 10.57 -5.10
C PHE A 246 -8.62 11.23 -4.17
N PRO A 247 -8.98 12.25 -3.36
CA PRO A 247 -10.33 12.78 -3.13
C PRO A 247 -10.90 13.62 -4.28
N GLY A 248 -10.31 14.79 -4.56
CA GLY A 248 -10.67 15.63 -5.70
C GLY A 248 -12.16 15.98 -5.77
N TRP A 249 -12.67 16.06 -7.00
CA TRP A 249 -14.09 16.30 -7.27
C TRP A 249 -14.98 15.13 -6.84
N ALA A 250 -14.46 13.89 -6.87
CA ALA A 250 -15.22 12.69 -6.52
C ALA A 250 -15.70 12.73 -5.06
N ALA A 251 -14.86 13.23 -4.14
CA ALA A 251 -15.20 13.35 -2.72
C ALA A 251 -16.36 14.34 -2.43
N LEU A 252 -16.73 15.25 -3.35
CA LEU A 252 -17.91 16.10 -3.16
C LEU A 252 -19.18 15.28 -2.96
N LEU A 253 -19.32 14.16 -3.68
CA LEU A 253 -20.53 13.37 -3.66
C LEU A 253 -20.85 12.78 -2.27
N PRO A 254 -19.94 12.03 -1.61
CA PRO A 254 -20.16 11.54 -0.25
C PRO A 254 -20.22 12.68 0.79
N VAL A 255 -19.42 13.74 0.63
CA VAL A 255 -19.35 14.86 1.61
C VAL A 255 -20.62 15.70 1.60
N LEU A 256 -21.09 16.11 0.42
CA LEU A 256 -22.35 16.84 0.29
C LEU A 256 -23.53 15.94 0.61
N GLY A 257 -23.46 14.65 0.28
CA GLY A 257 -24.48 13.67 0.66
C GLY A 257 -24.66 13.55 2.17
N ALA A 258 -23.54 13.41 2.91
CA ALA A 258 -23.55 13.40 4.37
C ALA A 258 -24.05 14.73 4.97
N THR A 259 -23.59 15.86 4.42
CA THR A 259 -24.01 17.20 4.85
C THR A 259 -25.52 17.40 4.65
N ALA A 260 -26.06 16.99 3.50
CA ALA A 260 -27.47 17.03 3.17
C ALA A 260 -28.32 16.17 4.12
N LEU A 261 -27.86 14.94 4.44
CA LEU A 261 -28.52 14.06 5.40
C LEU A 261 -28.57 14.66 6.80
N ILE A 262 -27.45 15.19 7.31
CA ILE A 262 -27.40 15.79 8.65
C ILE A 262 -28.31 17.01 8.72
N TRP A 263 -28.30 17.86 7.68
CA TRP A 263 -29.14 19.06 7.60
C TRP A 263 -30.62 18.70 7.55
N ALA A 264 -31.06 17.91 6.56
CA ALA A 264 -32.47 17.62 6.35
C ALA A 264 -33.12 16.92 7.54
N ASN A 265 -32.44 15.90 8.10
CA ASN A 265 -32.91 15.15 9.27
C ASN A 265 -32.84 15.97 10.58
N GLY A 266 -32.06 17.05 10.60
CA GLY A 266 -32.05 18.01 11.69
C GLY A 266 -33.23 19.00 11.68
N GLN A 267 -33.84 19.24 10.52
CA GLN A 267 -34.97 20.16 10.37
C GLN A 267 -36.32 19.47 10.51
N ALA A 268 -36.46 18.26 9.96
CA ALA A 268 -37.69 17.47 10.02
C ALA A 268 -37.40 15.97 9.98
N GLN A 269 -38.30 15.14 10.51
CA GLN A 269 -38.15 13.69 10.45
C GLN A 269 -38.47 13.16 9.04
N THR A 270 -37.42 12.80 8.30
CA THR A 270 -37.56 12.22 6.94
C THR A 270 -37.71 10.69 6.97
N LEU A 271 -38.08 10.07 5.85
CA LEU A 271 -38.14 8.61 5.71
C LEU A 271 -36.76 7.98 5.90
N VAL A 272 -35.73 8.55 5.26
CA VAL A 272 -34.34 8.11 5.41
C VAL A 272 -33.90 8.28 6.87
N GLY A 273 -34.23 9.40 7.51
CA GLY A 273 -33.95 9.64 8.93
C GLY A 273 -34.59 8.60 9.85
N ARG A 274 -35.82 8.13 9.55
CA ARG A 274 -36.46 7.02 10.29
C ARG A 274 -35.70 5.71 10.12
N VAL A 275 -35.30 5.38 8.88
CA VAL A 275 -34.52 4.17 8.60
C VAL A 275 -33.19 4.22 9.35
N LEU A 276 -32.44 5.32 9.25
CA LEU A 276 -31.17 5.50 9.98
C LEU A 276 -31.36 5.42 11.50
N SER A 277 -32.52 5.83 12.01
CA SER A 277 -32.83 5.77 13.44
C SER A 277 -33.24 4.38 13.95
N THR A 278 -33.33 3.36 13.08
CA THR A 278 -33.70 1.99 13.47
C THR A 278 -32.69 1.38 14.46
N PRO A 279 -33.13 0.52 15.39
CA PRO A 279 -32.23 -0.09 16.38
C PRO A 279 -30.99 -0.78 15.79
N PRO A 280 -31.06 -1.56 14.69
CA PRO A 280 -29.88 -2.24 14.13
C PRO A 280 -28.81 -1.25 13.64
N LEU A 281 -29.20 -0.23 12.87
CA LEU A 281 -28.25 0.77 12.37
C LEU A 281 -27.66 1.60 13.50
N VAL A 282 -28.47 1.98 14.49
CA VAL A 282 -27.97 2.67 15.67
C VAL A 282 -26.98 1.80 16.44
N ALA A 283 -27.25 0.51 16.62
CA ALA A 283 -26.36 -0.42 17.33
C ALA A 283 -24.98 -0.51 16.65
N ILE A 284 -24.95 -0.64 15.31
CA ILE A 284 -23.71 -0.60 14.53
C ILE A 284 -23.04 0.77 14.65
N GLY A 285 -23.82 1.84 14.59
CA GLY A 285 -23.37 3.23 14.74
C GLY A 285 -22.66 3.50 16.07
N LEU A 286 -23.16 2.90 17.16
CA LEU A 286 -22.58 3.02 18.50
C LEU A 286 -21.20 2.34 18.59
N ILE A 287 -21.03 1.17 17.96
CA ILE A 287 -19.76 0.43 17.95
C ILE A 287 -18.82 0.84 16.81
N SER A 288 -19.25 1.73 15.91
CA SER A 288 -18.57 2.04 14.64
C SER A 288 -17.11 2.48 14.81
N TYR A 289 -16.76 3.15 15.91
CA TYR A 289 -15.37 3.51 16.21
C TYR A 289 -14.52 2.27 16.46
N SER A 290 -14.96 1.38 17.37
CA SER A 290 -14.25 0.13 17.64
C SER A 290 -14.24 -0.78 16.40
N LEU A 291 -15.32 -0.82 15.62
CA LEU A 291 -15.37 -1.58 14.37
C LEU A 291 -14.35 -1.06 13.35
N TYR A 292 -14.25 0.26 13.20
CA TYR A 292 -13.24 0.88 12.35
C TYR A 292 -11.80 0.54 12.80
N LEU A 293 -11.53 0.45 14.10
CA LEU A 293 -10.20 0.06 14.57
C LEU A 293 -9.88 -1.42 14.34
N TRP A 294 -10.83 -2.32 14.57
CA TRP A 294 -10.58 -3.77 14.50
C TRP A 294 -10.64 -4.33 13.08
N HIS A 295 -11.45 -3.76 12.18
CA HIS A 295 -11.70 -4.37 10.87
C HIS A 295 -10.44 -4.55 10.03
N TRP A 296 -9.52 -3.59 10.09
CA TRP A 296 -8.36 -3.55 9.23
C TRP A 296 -7.21 -4.45 9.72
N PRO A 297 -6.74 -4.39 10.99
CA PRO A 297 -5.74 -5.35 11.47
C PRO A 297 -6.19 -6.80 11.31
N VAL A 298 -7.48 -7.10 11.58
CA VAL A 298 -8.03 -8.45 11.38
C VAL A 298 -7.97 -8.85 9.91
N PHE A 299 -8.37 -7.95 9.00
CA PHE A 299 -8.26 -8.19 7.56
C PHE A 299 -6.81 -8.48 7.14
N VAL A 300 -5.86 -7.62 7.55
CA VAL A 300 -4.44 -7.77 7.17
C VAL A 300 -3.86 -9.10 7.67
N TYR A 301 -4.12 -9.47 8.93
CA TYR A 301 -3.63 -10.75 9.46
C TYR A 301 -4.32 -11.97 8.87
N ALA A 302 -5.63 -11.88 8.59
CA ALA A 302 -6.34 -12.94 7.88
C ALA A 302 -5.78 -13.14 6.47
N ASN A 303 -5.48 -12.05 5.75
CA ASN A 303 -4.85 -12.09 4.44
C ASN A 303 -3.41 -12.63 4.48
N ALA A 304 -2.68 -12.39 5.57
CA ALA A 304 -1.31 -12.91 5.75
C ALA A 304 -1.23 -14.44 5.91
N ILE A 305 -2.32 -15.11 6.31
CA ILE A 305 -2.37 -16.57 6.52
C ILE A 305 -3.26 -17.31 5.51
N SER A 306 -3.78 -16.60 4.51
CA SER A 306 -4.61 -17.15 3.44
C SER A 306 -3.74 -17.60 2.27
N ILE A 307 -3.98 -18.75 1.65
CA ILE A 307 -3.14 -19.28 0.55
C ILE A 307 -3.48 -18.57 -0.77
N ASP A 308 -4.76 -18.58 -1.17
CA ASP A 308 -5.26 -18.03 -2.44
C ASP A 308 -5.99 -16.69 -2.30
N GLY A 309 -5.76 -15.99 -1.19
CA GLY A 309 -6.61 -14.86 -0.78
C GLY A 309 -7.90 -15.33 -0.12
N MET A 310 -8.56 -14.42 0.60
CA MET A 310 -9.70 -14.77 1.44
C MET A 310 -10.93 -15.14 0.61
N GLN A 311 -11.41 -16.37 0.78
CA GLN A 311 -12.66 -16.79 0.14
C GLN A 311 -13.87 -16.10 0.80
N ARG A 312 -15.00 -15.97 0.08
CA ARG A 312 -16.20 -15.27 0.60
C ARG A 312 -16.67 -15.80 1.95
N ARG A 313 -16.60 -17.13 2.18
CA ARG A 313 -16.99 -17.75 3.45
C ARG A 313 -16.04 -17.37 4.59
N GLU A 314 -14.75 -17.34 4.32
CA GLU A 314 -13.73 -16.88 5.26
C GLU A 314 -13.91 -15.39 5.57
N SER A 315 -14.15 -14.56 4.55
CA SER A 315 -14.43 -13.13 4.73
C SER A 315 -15.62 -12.89 5.68
N LEU A 316 -16.72 -13.65 5.54
CA LEU A 316 -17.86 -13.54 6.45
C LEU A 316 -17.51 -13.90 7.90
N PHE A 317 -16.68 -14.93 8.11
CA PHE A 317 -16.20 -15.31 9.44
C PHE A 317 -15.37 -14.18 10.08
N TRP A 318 -14.41 -13.63 9.33
CA TRP A 318 -13.54 -12.57 9.83
C TRP A 318 -14.29 -11.25 10.06
N ILE A 319 -15.29 -10.91 9.23
CA ILE A 319 -16.19 -9.78 9.49
C ILE A 319 -16.98 -9.99 10.79
N ALA A 320 -17.52 -11.20 10.99
CA ALA A 320 -18.25 -11.52 12.22
C ALA A 320 -17.32 -11.39 13.46
N LEU A 321 -16.08 -11.85 13.35
CA LEU A 321 -15.07 -11.66 14.40
C LEU A 321 -14.82 -10.16 14.67
N CYS A 322 -14.71 -9.33 13.63
CA CYS A 322 -14.54 -7.88 13.79
C CYS A 322 -15.72 -7.25 14.55
N VAL A 323 -16.96 -7.66 14.25
CA VAL A 323 -18.15 -7.16 14.95
C VAL A 323 -18.14 -7.58 16.43
N VAL A 324 -17.75 -8.82 16.73
CA VAL A 324 -17.61 -9.31 18.11
C VAL A 324 -16.53 -8.53 18.87
N LEU A 325 -15.33 -8.39 18.30
CA LEU A 325 -14.22 -7.63 18.89
C LEU A 325 -14.60 -6.16 19.08
N ALA A 326 -15.29 -5.56 18.11
CA ALA A 326 -15.77 -4.19 18.20
C ALA A 326 -16.79 -4.01 19.33
N TRP A 327 -17.73 -4.94 19.48
CA TRP A 327 -18.71 -4.91 20.55
C TRP A 327 -18.06 -5.10 21.93
N LEU A 328 -17.11 -6.04 22.07
CA LEU A 328 -16.35 -6.26 23.29
C LEU A 328 -15.54 -5.01 23.67
N SER A 329 -14.83 -4.44 22.70
CA SER A 329 -14.05 -3.21 22.86
C SER A 329 -14.94 -2.04 23.28
N TRP A 330 -16.06 -1.82 22.60
CA TRP A 330 -17.01 -0.78 22.95
C TRP A 330 -17.56 -0.98 24.38
N ARG A 331 -18.02 -2.19 24.70
CA ARG A 331 -18.75 -2.49 25.95
C ARG A 331 -17.85 -2.50 27.19
N PHE A 332 -16.63 -3.01 27.06
CA PHE A 332 -15.73 -3.26 28.19
C PHE A 332 -14.53 -2.33 28.26
N ILE A 333 -14.16 -1.66 27.16
CA ILE A 333 -13.04 -0.72 27.13
C ILE A 333 -13.53 0.70 26.95
N GLU A 334 -14.33 1.00 25.92
CA GLU A 334 -14.75 2.36 25.62
C GLU A 334 -15.73 2.92 26.66
N MET A 335 -16.80 2.18 26.95
CA MET A 335 -17.91 2.63 27.80
C MET A 335 -17.49 2.94 29.24
N PRO A 336 -16.68 2.13 29.94
CA PRO A 336 -16.26 2.46 31.32
C PRO A 336 -15.50 3.77 31.44
N PHE A 337 -14.66 4.12 30.45
CA PHE A 337 -13.92 5.38 30.44
C PHE A 337 -14.82 6.56 30.04
N ARG A 338 -15.70 6.38 29.05
CA ARG A 338 -16.67 7.38 28.59
C ARG A 338 -17.69 7.76 29.67
N GLU A 339 -18.15 6.79 30.44
CA GLU A 339 -19.07 6.99 31.57
C GLU A 339 -18.36 7.41 32.85
N LYS A 340 -17.04 7.61 32.80
CA LYS A 340 -16.21 8.04 33.94
C LYS A 340 -16.20 7.05 35.11
N ARG A 341 -16.56 5.78 34.89
CA ARG A 341 -16.42 4.69 35.88
C ARG A 341 -14.95 4.40 36.16
N VAL A 342 -14.10 4.57 35.14
CA VAL A 342 -12.64 4.43 35.22
C VAL A 342 -11.97 5.80 34.99
N LEU A 343 -10.97 6.12 35.81
CA LEU A 343 -10.21 7.38 35.77
C LEU A 343 -11.13 8.61 35.65
N GLY A 344 -12.17 8.74 36.48
CA GLY A 344 -13.27 9.69 36.27
C GLY A 344 -12.90 11.19 36.27
N GLY A 345 -11.78 11.56 36.88
CA GLY A 345 -11.25 12.94 36.90
C GLY A 345 -10.50 13.33 35.61
N ARG A 346 -10.44 14.64 35.31
CA ARG A 346 -9.72 15.17 34.13
C ARG A 346 -8.19 14.94 34.20
N LYS A 347 -7.56 15.11 35.36
CA LYS A 347 -6.11 14.87 35.53
C LYS A 347 -5.75 13.38 35.37
N PRO A 348 -6.38 12.43 36.08
CA PRO A 348 -6.06 11.01 35.94
C PRO A 348 -6.21 10.49 34.51
N VAL A 349 -7.26 10.90 33.77
CA VAL A 349 -7.45 10.42 32.40
C VAL A 349 -6.42 10.98 31.43
N LEU A 350 -6.03 12.26 31.56
CA LEU A 350 -5.03 12.87 30.68
C LEU A 350 -3.64 12.30 30.93
N VAL A 351 -3.25 12.14 32.21
CA VAL A 351 -1.97 11.53 32.59
C VAL A 351 -1.95 10.05 32.18
N GLY A 352 -3.00 9.29 32.48
CA GLY A 352 -3.11 7.89 32.10
C GLY A 352 -3.08 7.70 30.58
N ALA A 353 -3.76 8.57 29.83
CA ALA A 353 -3.69 8.59 28.37
C ALA A 353 -2.26 8.84 27.87
N ALA A 354 -1.59 9.90 28.36
CA ALA A 354 -0.23 10.23 27.94
C ALA A 354 0.76 9.10 28.25
N LEU A 355 0.70 8.53 29.46
CA LEU A 355 1.54 7.40 29.85
C LEU A 355 1.25 6.16 28.99
N CYS A 356 -0.01 5.84 28.73
CA CYS A 356 -0.38 4.70 27.89
C CYS A 356 0.15 4.87 26.47
N MET A 357 -0.02 6.04 25.86
CA MET A 357 0.52 6.32 24.53
C MET A 357 2.05 6.30 24.50
N LEU A 358 2.71 6.79 25.56
CA LEU A 358 4.17 6.70 25.71
C LEU A 358 4.65 5.24 25.78
N VAL A 359 4.00 4.40 26.58
CA VAL A 359 4.33 2.97 26.68
C VAL A 359 4.16 2.27 25.33
N VAL A 360 3.05 2.52 24.63
CA VAL A 360 2.81 1.96 23.29
C VAL A 360 3.84 2.45 22.28
N ALA A 361 4.22 3.74 22.32
CA ALA A 361 5.27 4.30 21.48
C ALA A 361 6.64 3.67 21.74
N MET A 362 6.99 3.47 23.02
CA MET A 362 8.23 2.80 23.42
C MET A 362 8.24 1.33 23.01
N ALA A 363 7.12 0.61 23.14
CA ALA A 363 6.99 -0.76 22.66
C ALA A 363 7.21 -0.85 21.13
N GLY A 364 6.58 0.06 20.36
CA GLY A 364 6.82 0.15 18.92
C GLY A 364 8.28 0.48 18.57
N GLN A 365 8.93 1.36 19.35
CA GLN A 365 10.34 1.70 19.17
C GLN A 365 11.27 0.53 19.51
N ALA A 366 10.96 -0.24 20.57
CA ALA A 366 11.71 -1.43 20.94
C ALA A 366 11.65 -2.50 19.84
N VAL A 367 10.47 -2.72 19.25
CA VAL A 367 10.31 -3.62 18.09
C VAL A 367 11.17 -3.19 16.91
N ARG A 368 11.24 -1.89 16.64
CA ARG A 368 12.07 -1.35 15.56
C ARG A 368 13.57 -1.49 15.85
N TRP A 369 14.02 -1.19 17.06
CA TRP A 369 15.43 -1.34 17.45
C TRP A 369 15.87 -2.80 17.48
N GLY A 370 14.98 -3.72 17.84
CA GLY A 370 15.23 -5.15 17.72
C GLY A 370 15.14 -5.69 16.29
N GLU A 371 14.96 -4.82 15.28
CA GLU A 371 14.79 -5.20 13.87
C GLU A 371 13.69 -6.25 13.65
N GLY A 372 12.62 -6.15 14.46
CA GLY A 372 11.51 -7.11 14.45
C GLY A 372 11.84 -8.47 15.07
N PHE A 373 12.94 -8.54 15.82
CA PHE A 373 13.46 -9.68 16.56
C PHE A 373 13.61 -10.95 15.70
N PRO A 374 14.53 -10.98 14.70
CA PRO A 374 14.72 -12.14 13.82
C PRO A 374 14.91 -13.47 14.56
N GLN A 375 15.53 -13.44 15.74
CA GLN A 375 15.75 -14.58 16.62
C GLN A 375 14.46 -15.24 17.14
N ARG A 376 13.30 -14.59 17.02
CA ARG A 376 12.01 -15.20 17.40
C ARG A 376 11.55 -16.25 16.39
N LEU A 377 12.08 -16.21 15.17
CA LEU A 377 11.76 -17.18 14.14
C LEU A 377 12.65 -18.42 14.27
N SER A 378 12.07 -19.58 13.98
CA SER A 378 12.78 -20.85 13.95
C SER A 378 12.35 -21.68 12.74
N GLY A 379 13.17 -22.68 12.40
CA GLY A 379 12.92 -23.61 11.30
C GLY A 379 12.57 -22.92 9.98
N GLN A 380 11.51 -23.41 9.34
CA GLN A 380 11.09 -23.00 8.00
C GLN A 380 10.74 -21.50 7.89
N ALA A 381 10.16 -20.91 8.93
CA ALA A 381 9.78 -19.50 8.92
C ALA A 381 11.02 -18.58 8.90
N ARG A 382 12.07 -18.95 9.63
CA ARG A 382 13.33 -18.21 9.64
C ARG A 382 14.01 -18.27 8.28
N GLN A 383 14.06 -19.44 7.67
CA GLN A 383 14.63 -19.65 6.35
C GLN A 383 13.94 -18.82 5.27
N TYR A 384 12.60 -18.74 5.29
CA TYR A 384 11.86 -17.87 4.37
C TYR A 384 12.10 -16.38 4.64
N ALA A 385 12.25 -15.98 5.89
CA ALA A 385 12.54 -14.58 6.23
C ALA A 385 13.95 -14.16 5.77
N GLU A 386 14.95 -15.01 5.99
CA GLU A 386 16.35 -14.76 5.57
C GLU A 386 16.48 -14.73 4.04
N ALA A 387 15.69 -15.51 3.31
CA ALA A 387 15.68 -15.52 1.85
C ALA A 387 15.22 -14.19 1.22
N ARG A 388 14.60 -13.29 1.99
CA ARG A 388 14.16 -11.96 1.51
C ARG A 388 15.28 -10.91 1.54
N GLU A 389 16.39 -11.21 2.21
CA GLU A 389 17.50 -10.26 2.32
C GLU A 389 18.41 -10.34 1.09
N TRP A 390 18.92 -9.19 0.66
CA TRP A 390 19.98 -9.12 -0.33
C TRP A 390 21.31 -9.38 0.35
N GLN A 391 22.08 -10.36 -0.15
CA GLN A 391 23.41 -10.61 0.38
C GLN A 391 24.38 -9.52 -0.07
N ARG A 392 25.37 -9.24 0.77
CA ARG A 392 26.40 -8.20 0.54
C ARG A 392 27.04 -8.32 -0.85
N GLY A 393 27.35 -9.53 -1.33
CA GLY A 393 27.96 -9.76 -2.64
C GLY A 393 27.06 -9.49 -3.85
N GLN A 394 25.73 -9.68 -3.74
CA GLN A 394 24.80 -9.37 -4.84
C GLN A 394 24.66 -7.86 -5.05
N MET A 395 24.63 -7.12 -3.95
CA MET A 395 24.53 -5.66 -3.95
C MET A 395 25.81 -4.99 -4.46
N GLU A 396 26.96 -5.62 -4.26
CA GLU A 396 28.24 -5.19 -4.83
C GLU A 396 28.26 -5.33 -6.37
N CYS A 397 27.53 -6.30 -6.92
CA CYS A 397 27.42 -6.53 -8.37
C CYS A 397 26.27 -5.79 -9.06
N LEU A 398 25.47 -5.04 -8.29
CA LEU A 398 24.39 -4.21 -8.79
C LEU A 398 24.78 -2.75 -8.64
N LEU A 399 25.10 -2.09 -9.75
CA LEU A 399 25.32 -0.65 -9.73
C LEU A 399 24.03 0.03 -9.24
N GLN A 400 24.13 0.73 -8.10
CA GLN A 400 23.03 1.47 -7.51
C GLN A 400 23.21 2.95 -7.81
N ARG A 401 22.33 3.49 -8.68
CA ARG A 401 21.97 4.90 -8.93
C ARG A 401 23.06 5.98 -9.15
N ASP A 402 24.29 5.85 -8.62
CA ASP A 402 25.20 6.98 -8.43
C ASP A 402 26.49 6.91 -9.27
N SER A 403 26.74 5.83 -10.02
CA SER A 403 27.79 5.82 -11.07
C SER A 403 27.53 4.73 -12.14
N PRO A 404 27.62 5.05 -13.44
CA PRO A 404 27.60 4.06 -14.52
C PRO A 404 28.97 3.37 -14.71
N ASP A 405 29.97 3.68 -13.87
CA ASP A 405 31.33 3.15 -14.01
C ASP A 405 31.37 1.62 -13.94
N LEU A 406 31.73 1.00 -15.06
CA LEU A 406 31.89 -0.45 -15.21
C LEU A 406 33.07 -1.01 -14.40
N SER A 407 33.86 -0.18 -13.71
CA SER A 407 34.88 -0.65 -12.76
C SER A 407 34.31 -1.54 -11.65
N ALA A 408 33.03 -1.43 -11.34
CA ALA A 408 32.31 -2.29 -10.40
C ALA A 408 31.61 -3.50 -11.06
N ALA A 409 31.81 -3.74 -12.36
CA ALA A 409 31.30 -4.94 -13.01
C ALA A 409 31.88 -6.20 -12.36
N CYS A 410 31.01 -7.12 -11.94
CA CYS A 410 31.47 -8.33 -11.29
C CYS A 410 32.07 -9.31 -12.31
N ARG A 411 33.16 -9.95 -11.90
CA ARG A 411 33.83 -11.00 -12.66
C ARG A 411 33.87 -12.27 -11.83
N PHE A 412 33.43 -13.38 -12.41
CA PHE A 412 33.43 -14.70 -11.77
C PHE A 412 34.21 -15.71 -12.59
N GLY A 413 34.77 -16.74 -11.93
CA GLY A 413 35.48 -17.84 -12.59
C GLY A 413 36.80 -17.46 -13.28
N GLY A 414 37.59 -18.48 -13.63
CA GLY A 414 38.83 -18.36 -14.42
C GLY A 414 39.98 -17.55 -13.77
N ASN A 415 41.17 -17.64 -14.37
CA ASN A 415 42.32 -16.80 -13.98
C ASN A 415 42.04 -15.34 -14.39
N ALA A 416 42.37 -14.36 -13.53
CA ALA A 416 42.21 -12.93 -13.78
C ALA A 416 42.90 -12.44 -15.06
N GLU A 417 43.94 -13.14 -15.52
CA GLU A 417 44.68 -12.83 -16.75
C GLU A 417 43.93 -13.24 -18.03
N VAL A 418 42.92 -14.11 -17.92
CA VAL A 418 42.11 -14.55 -19.07
C VAL A 418 40.91 -13.59 -19.23
N PRO A 419 40.77 -12.91 -20.37
CA PRO A 419 39.63 -12.03 -20.61
C PRO A 419 38.33 -12.84 -20.66
N PRO A 420 37.25 -12.41 -19.97
CA PRO A 420 35.94 -13.02 -20.09
C PRO A 420 35.42 -13.02 -21.53
N LEU A 421 35.07 -14.20 -22.03
CA LEU A 421 34.40 -14.36 -23.34
C LEU A 421 32.88 -14.36 -23.21
N GLN A 422 32.35 -14.27 -21.99
CA GLN A 422 30.92 -14.31 -21.73
C GLN A 422 30.51 -13.16 -20.83
N LEU A 423 29.32 -12.61 -21.06
CA LEU A 423 28.79 -11.48 -20.31
C LEU A 423 27.28 -11.61 -20.10
N VAL A 424 26.82 -11.33 -18.88
CA VAL A 424 25.40 -11.18 -18.53
C VAL A 424 25.11 -9.69 -18.33
N TRP A 425 24.13 -9.16 -19.06
CA TRP A 425 23.78 -7.74 -19.10
C TRP A 425 22.30 -7.51 -18.76
N GLY A 426 22.04 -6.59 -17.83
CA GLY A 426 20.70 -5.99 -17.71
C GLY A 426 20.43 -5.22 -16.43
N ASP A 427 19.23 -5.40 -15.87
CA ASP A 427 18.77 -4.67 -14.68
C ASP A 427 19.02 -5.48 -13.39
N SER A 428 18.31 -5.17 -12.31
CA SER A 428 18.41 -5.91 -11.04
C SER A 428 18.00 -7.38 -11.15
N HIS A 429 17.26 -7.78 -12.18
CA HIS A 429 16.96 -9.20 -12.46
C HIS A 429 18.17 -9.92 -13.03
N ALA A 430 19.03 -9.26 -13.82
CA ALA A 430 20.31 -9.82 -14.21
C ALA A 430 21.20 -10.05 -12.97
N ALA A 431 21.21 -9.11 -12.02
CA ALA A 431 21.91 -9.26 -10.74
C ALA A 431 21.36 -10.43 -9.89
N ALA A 432 20.04 -10.65 -9.92
CA ALA A 432 19.42 -11.77 -9.19
C ALA A 432 19.82 -13.15 -9.73
N LEU A 433 20.36 -13.23 -10.96
CA LEU A 433 20.91 -14.46 -11.55
C LEU A 433 22.35 -14.74 -11.12
N MET A 434 22.98 -13.84 -10.35
CA MET A 434 24.36 -13.97 -9.89
C MET A 434 24.69 -15.33 -9.25
N PRO A 435 23.85 -15.95 -8.38
CA PRO A 435 24.15 -17.26 -7.81
C PRO A 435 24.39 -18.34 -8.88
N ALA A 436 23.57 -18.38 -9.93
CA ALA A 436 23.73 -19.31 -11.05
C ALA A 436 25.02 -19.04 -11.83
N VAL A 437 25.21 -17.76 -12.20
CA VAL A 437 26.33 -17.32 -13.04
C VAL A 437 27.66 -17.56 -12.33
N LYS A 438 27.75 -17.17 -11.05
CA LYS A 438 28.96 -17.30 -10.25
C LYS A 438 29.35 -18.77 -10.07
N GLU A 439 28.42 -19.60 -9.63
CA GLU A 439 28.75 -20.98 -9.26
C GLU A 439 29.15 -21.81 -10.50
N ASP A 440 28.47 -21.66 -11.63
CA ASP A 440 28.84 -22.36 -12.85
C ASP A 440 30.14 -21.79 -13.47
N ALA A 441 30.35 -20.47 -13.45
CA ALA A 441 31.62 -19.86 -13.88
C ALA A 441 32.81 -20.39 -13.07
N GLU A 442 32.67 -20.49 -11.75
CA GLU A 442 33.68 -21.07 -10.85
C GLU A 442 33.87 -22.57 -11.09
N ARG A 443 32.77 -23.33 -11.23
CA ARG A 443 32.79 -24.78 -11.45
C ARG A 443 33.47 -25.16 -12.76
N PHE A 444 33.21 -24.43 -13.84
CA PHE A 444 33.81 -24.71 -15.15
C PHE A 444 35.13 -23.97 -15.37
N GLY A 445 35.51 -23.07 -14.46
CA GLY A 445 36.74 -22.28 -14.58
C GLY A 445 36.69 -21.23 -15.70
N ILE A 446 35.48 -20.80 -16.09
CA ILE A 446 35.26 -19.92 -17.24
C ILE A 446 35.02 -18.49 -16.75
N PRO A 447 35.82 -17.52 -17.20
CA PRO A 447 35.68 -16.15 -16.76
C PRO A 447 34.46 -15.48 -17.40
N VAL A 448 33.59 -14.91 -16.56
CA VAL A 448 32.34 -14.25 -16.98
C VAL A 448 32.14 -12.91 -16.32
N TRP A 449 31.69 -11.93 -17.09
CA TRP A 449 31.24 -10.64 -16.57
C TRP A 449 29.74 -10.65 -16.27
N LEU A 450 29.36 -9.98 -15.19
CA LEU A 450 27.99 -9.59 -14.89
C LEU A 450 27.95 -8.06 -14.77
N THR A 451 27.29 -7.43 -15.73
CA THR A 451 27.05 -5.98 -15.76
C THR A 451 25.58 -5.73 -15.51
N SER A 452 25.26 -5.07 -14.40
CA SER A 452 23.87 -4.75 -14.08
C SER A 452 23.70 -3.37 -13.46
N LEU A 453 22.64 -2.68 -13.85
CA LEU A 453 22.27 -1.37 -13.31
C LEU A 453 20.78 -1.36 -12.98
N SER A 454 20.45 -1.06 -11.72
CA SER A 454 19.07 -1.14 -11.20
C SER A 454 18.09 -0.36 -12.08
N GLY A 455 17.11 -1.07 -12.64
CA GLY A 455 16.06 -0.49 -13.48
C GLY A 455 16.53 -0.02 -14.87
N CYS A 456 17.62 -0.55 -15.42
CA CYS A 456 18.04 -0.28 -16.79
C CYS A 456 17.98 -1.54 -17.66
N MET A 457 17.05 -1.55 -18.62
CA MET A 457 16.90 -2.63 -19.59
C MET A 457 18.10 -2.67 -20.55
N PRO A 458 18.61 -3.86 -20.94
CA PRO A 458 19.76 -3.99 -21.84
C PRO A 458 19.37 -3.79 -23.31
N VAL A 459 18.75 -2.64 -23.61
CA VAL A 459 18.30 -2.24 -24.94
C VAL A 459 18.72 -0.79 -25.18
N LEU A 460 19.41 -0.56 -26.29
CA LEU A 460 19.92 0.75 -26.67
C LEU A 460 18.82 1.59 -27.31
N GLY A 461 18.82 2.90 -27.04
CA GLY A 461 17.95 3.88 -27.70
C GLY A 461 16.56 4.04 -27.06
N ILE A 462 16.28 3.31 -25.98
CA ILE A 462 15.00 3.30 -25.28
C ILE A 462 15.10 3.86 -23.85
N GLU A 463 16.30 4.28 -23.44
CA GLU A 463 16.57 4.67 -22.06
C GLU A 463 15.97 6.04 -21.71
N SER A 464 15.14 6.08 -20.67
CA SER A 464 14.59 7.34 -20.15
C SER A 464 15.53 8.06 -19.17
N ARG A 465 16.54 7.36 -18.64
CA ARG A 465 17.52 7.90 -17.68
C ARG A 465 18.90 8.01 -18.33
N PRO A 466 19.58 9.18 -18.22
CA PRO A 466 20.93 9.35 -18.76
C PRO A 466 21.93 8.30 -18.26
N GLN A 467 21.81 7.86 -17.00
CA GLN A 467 22.70 6.83 -16.46
C GLN A 467 22.51 5.48 -17.16
N CYS A 468 21.28 5.10 -17.52
CA CYS A 468 21.03 3.87 -18.27
C CYS A 468 21.65 3.94 -19.66
N GLN A 469 21.51 5.09 -20.34
CA GLN A 469 22.10 5.29 -21.66
C GLN A 469 23.63 5.17 -21.61
N THR A 470 24.28 5.84 -20.65
CA THR A 470 25.74 5.73 -20.45
C THR A 470 26.17 4.30 -20.15
N PHE A 471 25.49 3.62 -19.23
CA PHE A 471 25.80 2.24 -18.85
C PHE A 471 25.66 1.26 -20.03
N ASN A 472 24.58 1.36 -20.81
CA ASN A 472 24.33 0.49 -21.95
C ASN A 472 25.36 0.72 -23.07
N GLN A 473 25.69 1.98 -23.36
CA GLN A 473 26.74 2.32 -24.34
C GLN A 473 28.13 1.82 -23.92
N GLN A 474 28.47 1.98 -22.64
CA GLN A 474 29.75 1.48 -22.10
C GLN A 474 29.80 -0.05 -22.12
N THR A 475 28.68 -0.73 -21.83
CA THR A 475 28.61 -2.20 -21.87
C THR A 475 28.79 -2.71 -23.30
N LEU A 476 28.15 -2.08 -24.29
CA LEU A 476 28.38 -2.42 -25.71
C LEU A 476 29.86 -2.20 -26.12
N ALA A 477 30.45 -1.08 -25.70
CA ALA A 477 31.85 -0.79 -25.99
C ALA A 477 32.80 -1.81 -25.33
N LEU A 478 32.47 -2.30 -24.13
CA LEU A 478 33.21 -3.38 -23.47
C LEU A 478 33.12 -4.68 -24.28
N ILE A 479 31.92 -5.05 -24.73
CA ILE A 479 31.66 -6.24 -25.54
C ILE A 479 32.51 -6.21 -26.82
N ASP A 480 32.51 -5.10 -27.55
CA ASP A 480 33.28 -4.96 -28.78
C ASP A 480 34.80 -4.92 -28.54
N LYS A 481 35.24 -4.19 -27.51
CA LYS A 481 36.67 -4.07 -27.16
C LYS A 481 37.28 -5.41 -26.75
N GLN A 482 36.55 -6.18 -25.96
CA GLN A 482 37.04 -7.44 -25.37
C GLN A 482 36.68 -8.66 -26.22
N LYS A 483 35.94 -8.46 -27.31
CA LYS A 483 35.44 -9.52 -28.20
C LYS A 483 34.72 -10.61 -27.43
N VAL A 484 33.77 -10.17 -26.59
CA VAL A 484 32.88 -11.08 -25.85
C VAL A 484 32.08 -11.88 -26.86
N HIS A 485 32.12 -13.20 -26.74
CA HIS A 485 31.54 -14.15 -27.67
C HIS A 485 30.09 -14.53 -27.31
N ASP A 486 29.74 -14.63 -26.03
CA ASP A 486 28.37 -14.95 -25.60
C ASP A 486 27.80 -13.84 -24.70
N VAL A 487 26.69 -13.22 -25.11
CA VAL A 487 26.04 -12.13 -24.38
C VAL A 487 24.62 -12.54 -23.98
N VAL A 488 24.35 -12.58 -22.69
CA VAL A 488 23.03 -12.87 -22.12
C VAL A 488 22.33 -11.56 -21.78
N LEU A 489 21.17 -11.32 -22.39
CA LEU A 489 20.30 -10.17 -22.07
C LEU A 489 19.21 -10.63 -21.09
N ALA A 490 19.19 -10.07 -19.88
CA ALA A 490 18.23 -10.44 -18.85
C ALA A 490 17.63 -9.20 -18.16
N ALA A 491 16.31 -9.09 -18.12
CA ALA A 491 15.63 -7.97 -17.48
C ALA A 491 14.23 -8.34 -16.99
N ARG A 492 13.63 -7.44 -16.20
CA ARG A 492 12.18 -7.43 -15.96
C ARG A 492 11.45 -6.79 -17.14
N TRP A 493 11.44 -7.46 -18.28
CA TRP A 493 10.91 -6.94 -19.55
C TRP A 493 9.50 -6.32 -19.43
N SER A 494 8.60 -6.92 -18.66
CA SER A 494 7.22 -6.43 -18.52
C SER A 494 7.12 -5.12 -17.76
N LEU A 495 8.08 -4.80 -16.89
CA LEU A 495 8.08 -3.55 -16.12
C LEU A 495 8.12 -2.32 -17.04
N TYR A 496 8.89 -2.43 -18.12
CA TYR A 496 9.13 -1.35 -19.09
C TYR A 496 7.94 -1.10 -20.01
N LEU A 497 7.18 -2.15 -20.34
CA LEU A 497 6.01 -2.06 -21.20
C LEU A 497 4.71 -1.85 -20.42
N TYR A 498 4.53 -2.59 -19.33
CA TYR A 498 3.23 -2.79 -18.68
C TYR A 498 3.20 -2.31 -17.21
N GLY A 499 4.29 -1.71 -16.73
CA GLY A 499 4.39 -1.21 -15.36
C GLY A 499 4.41 -2.33 -14.32
N GLU A 500 4.04 -1.96 -13.08
CA GLU A 500 3.90 -2.93 -12.00
C GLU A 500 2.66 -3.81 -12.22
N GLU A 501 2.72 -5.07 -11.77
CA GLU A 501 1.61 -6.01 -11.94
C GLU A 501 0.42 -5.65 -11.04
N ASP A 502 0.73 -5.44 -9.76
CA ASP A 502 -0.21 -5.16 -8.68
C ASP A 502 -0.08 -3.70 -8.25
N GLY A 503 -0.30 -2.74 -9.14
CA GLY A 503 -0.14 -1.32 -8.80
C GLY A 503 -0.35 -0.37 -9.97
N ASP A 504 0.55 0.61 -10.08
CA ASP A 504 0.57 1.55 -11.19
C ASP A 504 0.90 0.81 -12.50
N ARG A 505 -0.14 0.60 -13.32
CA ARG A 505 -0.06 -0.05 -14.63
C ARG A 505 0.31 0.95 -15.74
N GLU A 506 0.71 2.17 -15.38
CA GLU A 506 1.25 3.13 -16.34
C GLU A 506 2.56 2.60 -16.95
N HIS A 507 2.72 2.83 -18.26
CA HIS A 507 3.84 2.32 -19.04
C HIS A 507 5.09 3.14 -18.67
N MET A 508 6.16 2.48 -18.19
CA MET A 508 7.29 3.22 -17.62
C MET A 508 8.21 3.84 -18.67
N THR A 509 8.35 3.21 -19.85
CA THR A 509 9.32 3.72 -20.84
C THR A 509 8.74 4.88 -21.66
N TYR A 510 7.42 4.98 -21.80
CA TYR A 510 6.74 6.08 -22.51
C TYR A 510 5.35 6.37 -21.94
N ARG A 511 5.31 7.19 -20.87
CA ARG A 511 4.04 7.51 -20.16
C ARG A 511 2.95 8.17 -21.04
N ASN A 512 3.33 8.72 -22.20
CA ASN A 512 2.43 9.42 -23.10
C ASN A 512 2.06 8.62 -24.36
N GLU A 513 2.56 7.39 -24.51
CA GLU A 513 2.34 6.59 -25.71
C GLU A 513 1.31 5.48 -25.48
N SER A 514 0.68 5.04 -26.57
CA SER A 514 -0.19 3.86 -26.53
C SER A 514 0.65 2.59 -26.30
N ARG A 515 0.05 1.56 -25.68
CA ARG A 515 0.68 0.25 -25.47
C ARG A 515 1.30 -0.33 -26.75
N ALA A 516 0.57 -0.26 -27.86
CA ALA A 516 1.04 -0.78 -29.14
C ALA A 516 2.27 -0.03 -29.67
N ALA A 517 2.35 1.29 -29.44
CA ALA A 517 3.52 2.09 -29.80
C ALA A 517 4.73 1.71 -28.93
N ALA A 518 4.54 1.56 -27.62
CA ALA A 518 5.60 1.13 -26.71
C ALA A 518 6.14 -0.27 -27.05
N GLU A 519 5.25 -1.21 -27.38
CA GLU A 519 5.59 -2.55 -27.85
C GLU A 519 6.42 -2.49 -29.15
N GLN A 520 6.00 -1.68 -30.12
CA GLN A 520 6.73 -1.51 -31.37
C GLN A 520 8.10 -0.85 -31.17
N HIS A 521 8.19 0.20 -30.34
CA HIS A 521 9.46 0.85 -30.00
C HIS A 521 10.44 -0.11 -29.33
N LEU A 522 9.97 -0.97 -28.42
CA LEU A 522 10.81 -2.02 -27.85
C LEU A 522 11.30 -2.98 -28.94
N ALA A 523 10.41 -3.43 -29.83
CA ALA A 523 10.76 -4.36 -30.89
C ALA A 523 11.86 -3.80 -31.82
N ASP A 524 11.73 -2.54 -32.23
CA ASP A 524 12.68 -1.90 -33.14
C ASP A 524 14.05 -1.68 -32.49
N ASN A 525 14.07 -1.20 -31.24
CA ASN A 525 15.31 -0.97 -30.51
C ASN A 525 15.99 -2.28 -30.06
N LEU A 526 15.23 -3.31 -29.70
CA LEU A 526 15.79 -4.63 -29.38
C LEU A 526 16.39 -5.26 -30.64
N ARG A 527 15.73 -5.20 -31.79
CA ARG A 527 16.29 -5.66 -33.07
C ARG A 527 17.60 -4.94 -33.39
N ALA A 528 17.64 -3.62 -33.24
CA ALA A 528 18.85 -2.83 -33.46
C ALA A 528 19.97 -3.22 -32.49
N THR A 529 19.66 -3.38 -31.20
CA THR A 529 20.62 -3.79 -30.17
C THR A 529 21.22 -5.17 -30.48
N VAL A 530 20.36 -6.14 -30.81
CA VAL A 530 20.78 -7.49 -31.20
C VAL A 530 21.64 -7.44 -32.46
N ALA A 531 21.27 -6.65 -33.48
CA ALA A 531 22.08 -6.47 -34.68
C ALA A 531 23.46 -5.88 -34.37
N SER A 532 23.57 -4.92 -33.45
CA SER A 532 24.86 -4.38 -33.00
C SER A 532 25.71 -5.44 -32.29
N LEU A 533 25.12 -6.27 -31.44
CA LEU A 533 25.83 -7.38 -30.78
C LEU A 533 26.33 -8.43 -31.79
N ARG A 534 25.48 -8.78 -32.77
CA ARG A 534 25.85 -9.69 -33.85
C ARG A 534 26.97 -9.12 -34.74
N ALA A 535 26.93 -7.83 -35.04
CA ALA A 535 27.99 -7.14 -35.77
C ALA A 535 29.33 -7.12 -35.01
N ALA A 536 29.29 -7.12 -33.67
CA ALA A 536 30.48 -7.27 -32.82
C ALA A 536 30.98 -8.74 -32.73
N GLY A 537 30.27 -9.70 -33.32
CA GLY A 537 30.62 -11.12 -33.36
C GLY A 537 30.04 -11.96 -32.22
N ALA A 538 29.20 -11.40 -31.35
CA ALA A 538 28.67 -12.10 -30.19
C ALA A 538 27.43 -12.95 -30.52
N ASN A 539 27.34 -14.18 -30.01
CA ASN A 539 26.08 -14.90 -29.88
C ASN A 539 25.21 -14.23 -28.82
N VAL A 540 23.91 -14.15 -29.07
CA VAL A 540 22.97 -13.45 -28.20
C VAL A 540 22.02 -14.46 -27.55
N TRP A 541 21.95 -14.42 -26.24
CA TRP A 541 21.06 -15.25 -25.44
C TRP A 541 19.99 -14.37 -24.81
N LEU A 542 18.76 -14.50 -25.26
CA LEU A 542 17.60 -13.77 -24.75
C LEU A 542 17.02 -14.54 -23.56
N PHE A 543 17.29 -14.04 -22.35
CA PHE A 543 16.76 -14.63 -21.12
C PHE A 543 15.36 -14.09 -20.86
N LYS A 544 14.35 -14.98 -20.94
CA LYS A 544 12.97 -14.61 -20.67
C LYS A 544 12.76 -14.17 -19.23
N GLU A 545 11.75 -13.35 -19.00
CA GLU A 545 11.44 -12.85 -17.67
C GLU A 545 11.18 -14.01 -16.70
N ILE A 546 11.76 -13.94 -15.50
CA ILE A 546 11.38 -14.83 -14.40
C ILE A 546 9.88 -14.64 -14.11
N PRO A 547 9.08 -15.71 -13.95
CA PRO A 547 7.69 -15.58 -13.56
C PRO A 547 7.52 -14.74 -12.29
N LEU A 548 6.82 -13.61 -12.39
CA LEU A 548 6.57 -12.73 -11.25
C LEU A 548 5.52 -13.34 -10.30
N GLN A 549 5.57 -12.94 -9.04
CA GLN A 549 4.60 -13.29 -8.00
C GLN A 549 3.71 -12.09 -7.67
N ARG A 550 2.52 -12.34 -7.12
CA ARG A 550 1.61 -11.27 -6.70
C ARG A 550 2.06 -10.62 -5.39
N GLN A 551 1.70 -9.36 -5.17
CA GLN A 551 2.05 -8.60 -3.97
C GLN A 551 1.70 -9.36 -2.68
N GLY A 552 2.70 -9.49 -1.80
CA GLY A 552 2.61 -10.16 -0.50
C GLY A 552 2.70 -11.68 -0.54
N THR A 553 2.83 -12.30 -1.73
CA THR A 553 3.01 -13.75 -1.88
C THR A 553 4.25 -14.24 -1.13
N ILE A 554 5.36 -13.51 -1.25
CA ILE A 554 6.63 -13.91 -0.63
C ILE A 554 6.63 -13.66 0.88
N ALA A 555 6.12 -12.51 1.32
CA ALA A 555 5.98 -12.21 2.75
C ALA A 555 5.13 -13.26 3.48
N ARG A 556 4.09 -13.77 2.82
CA ARG A 556 3.17 -14.80 3.32
C ARG A 556 3.82 -16.17 3.55
N LEU A 557 4.92 -16.51 2.87
CA LEU A 557 5.62 -17.79 3.09
C LEU A 557 6.02 -17.97 4.55
N SER A 558 6.61 -16.91 5.13
CA SER A 558 7.01 -16.91 6.55
C SER A 558 5.78 -17.01 7.47
N SER A 559 4.73 -16.23 7.20
CA SER A 559 3.50 -16.25 7.98
C SER A 559 2.81 -17.63 7.98
N LEU A 560 2.73 -18.30 6.83
CA LEU A 560 2.19 -19.65 6.70
C LEU A 560 3.04 -20.66 7.48
N ALA A 561 4.36 -20.57 7.37
CA ALA A 561 5.27 -21.44 8.12
C ALA A 561 5.12 -21.26 9.64
N MET A 562 4.93 -20.03 10.13
CA MET A 562 4.69 -19.75 11.55
C MET A 562 3.40 -20.36 12.10
N VAL A 563 2.38 -20.56 11.25
CA VAL A 563 1.11 -21.20 11.63
C VAL A 563 1.03 -22.68 11.20
N GLY A 564 2.14 -23.27 10.75
CA GLY A 564 2.20 -24.68 10.34
C GLY A 564 1.40 -25.00 9.07
N ARG A 565 1.14 -24.02 8.21
CA ARG A 565 0.48 -24.23 6.92
C ARG A 565 1.50 -24.42 5.81
N SER A 566 1.20 -25.33 4.88
CA SER A 566 2.03 -25.59 3.71
C SER A 566 1.99 -24.42 2.73
N ALA A 567 3.15 -24.09 2.16
CA ALA A 567 3.29 -23.06 1.14
C ALA A 567 3.40 -23.63 -0.29
N LEU A 568 3.18 -24.94 -0.48
CA LEU A 568 3.41 -25.62 -1.78
C LEU A 568 2.52 -25.11 -2.92
N GLN A 569 1.32 -24.62 -2.60
CA GLN A 569 0.38 -24.07 -3.58
C GLN A 569 0.50 -22.54 -3.70
N VAL A 570 1.37 -21.91 -2.92
CA VAL A 570 1.60 -20.46 -3.00
C VAL A 570 2.41 -20.21 -4.25
N GLY A 571 1.80 -19.52 -5.21
CA GLY A 571 2.43 -19.23 -6.48
C GLY A 571 1.47 -18.58 -7.47
N ARG A 572 1.96 -18.39 -8.69
CA ARG A 572 1.18 -17.80 -9.78
C ARG A 572 0.86 -18.86 -10.83
N PRO A 573 -0.36 -18.91 -11.38
CA PRO A 573 -0.64 -19.73 -12.56
C PRO A 573 0.28 -19.37 -13.73
N ILE A 574 0.87 -20.37 -14.39
CA ILE A 574 1.76 -20.12 -15.54
C ILE A 574 1.03 -19.43 -16.70
N ALA A 575 -0.28 -19.65 -16.82
CA ALA A 575 -1.12 -19.00 -17.82
C ALA A 575 -1.09 -17.47 -17.68
N ASP A 576 -1.24 -16.94 -16.46
CA ASP A 576 -1.18 -15.51 -16.17
C ASP A 576 0.18 -14.91 -16.54
N HIS A 577 1.27 -15.66 -16.32
CA HIS A 577 2.62 -15.21 -16.69
C HIS A 577 2.79 -15.16 -18.21
N ARG A 578 2.37 -16.23 -18.92
CA ARG A 578 2.44 -16.31 -20.38
C ARG A 578 1.55 -15.28 -21.08
N GLU A 579 0.38 -15.00 -20.53
CA GLU A 579 -0.51 -13.96 -21.05
C GLU A 579 0.16 -12.58 -20.97
N ARG A 580 0.78 -12.25 -19.82
CA ARG A 580 1.51 -10.99 -19.65
C ARG A 580 2.74 -10.91 -20.57
N GLN A 581 3.42 -12.01 -20.81
CA GLN A 581 4.65 -12.08 -21.62
C GLN A 581 4.41 -12.28 -23.13
N HIS A 582 3.16 -12.43 -23.57
CA HIS A 582 2.83 -12.90 -24.93
C HIS A 582 3.57 -12.15 -26.06
N PHE A 583 3.57 -10.81 -26.02
CA PHE A 583 4.25 -9.99 -27.02
C PHE A 583 5.78 -10.19 -27.00
N ILE A 584 6.39 -10.17 -25.82
CA ILE A 584 7.85 -10.30 -25.64
C ILE A 584 8.30 -11.69 -26.09
N ASP A 585 7.54 -12.73 -25.72
CA ASP A 585 7.80 -14.12 -26.14
C ASP A 585 7.77 -14.27 -27.67
N GLN A 586 6.80 -13.64 -28.34
CA GLN A 586 6.72 -13.64 -29.81
C GLN A 586 7.89 -12.88 -30.44
N LEU A 587 8.26 -11.73 -29.89
CA LEU A 587 9.41 -10.95 -30.35
C LEU A 587 10.71 -11.77 -30.26
N PHE A 588 10.93 -12.46 -29.13
CA PHE A 588 12.11 -13.30 -28.92
C PHE A 588 12.12 -14.49 -29.88
N ALA A 589 10.98 -15.16 -30.07
CA ALA A 589 10.85 -16.26 -31.03
C ALA A 589 11.17 -15.82 -32.46
N ASN A 590 10.69 -14.65 -32.88
CA ASN A 590 10.97 -14.10 -34.20
C ASN A 590 12.47 -13.77 -34.39
N LEU A 591 13.12 -13.19 -33.36
CA LEU A 591 14.56 -12.93 -33.39
C LEU A 591 15.36 -14.24 -33.50
N ALA A 592 15.07 -15.23 -32.66
CA ALA A 592 15.75 -16.53 -32.68
C ALA A 592 15.54 -17.30 -33.98
N ALA A 593 14.37 -17.18 -34.62
CA ALA A 593 14.11 -17.77 -35.93
C ALA A 593 14.88 -17.09 -37.07
N SER A 594 15.28 -15.81 -36.90
CA SER A 594 15.94 -15.02 -37.94
C SER A 594 17.46 -15.20 -38.02
N ASP A 595 18.10 -15.63 -36.93
CA ASP A 595 19.55 -15.85 -36.86
C ASP A 595 19.85 -17.03 -35.89
N PRO A 596 20.53 -18.10 -36.34
CA PRO A 596 20.83 -19.28 -35.51
C PRO A 596 21.77 -18.99 -34.32
N HIS A 597 22.41 -17.83 -34.30
CA HIS A 597 23.25 -17.37 -33.19
C HIS A 597 22.46 -16.59 -32.13
N ILE A 598 21.14 -16.43 -32.31
CA ILE A 598 20.23 -15.91 -31.29
C ILE A 598 19.50 -17.10 -30.66
N ARG A 599 19.64 -17.24 -29.35
CA ARG A 599 19.05 -18.35 -28.57
C ARG A 599 18.18 -17.81 -27.45
N ILE A 600 17.19 -18.59 -27.04
CA ILE A 600 16.25 -18.22 -25.98
C ILE A 600 16.50 -19.11 -24.76
N ILE A 601 16.51 -18.49 -23.58
CA ILE A 601 16.55 -19.18 -22.30
C ILE A 601 15.22 -18.96 -21.60
N ASP A 602 14.47 -20.03 -21.37
CA ASP A 602 13.17 -20.00 -20.70
C ASP A 602 13.29 -20.56 -19.28
N PRO A 603 13.15 -19.72 -18.23
CA PRO A 603 13.25 -20.15 -16.84
C PRO A 603 11.94 -20.75 -16.30
N ALA A 604 10.80 -20.54 -16.96
CA ALA A 604 9.50 -20.96 -16.44
C ALA A 604 9.40 -22.47 -16.17
N PRO A 605 9.96 -23.40 -16.99
CA PRO A 605 9.90 -24.83 -16.71
C PRO A 605 10.53 -25.25 -15.37
N LEU A 606 11.50 -24.49 -14.84
CA LEU A 606 12.17 -24.81 -13.57
C LEU A 606 11.42 -24.29 -12.34
N LEU A 607 10.51 -23.34 -12.53
CA LEU A 607 9.75 -22.68 -11.46
C LEU A 607 8.27 -23.09 -11.45
N CYS A 608 7.74 -23.48 -12.63
CA CYS A 608 6.32 -23.67 -12.87
C CYS A 608 5.97 -25.15 -13.07
N ALA A 609 6.08 -25.95 -12.01
CA ALA A 609 5.60 -27.32 -12.00
C ALA A 609 4.07 -27.37 -11.87
N GLU A 610 3.42 -28.33 -12.54
CA GLU A 610 1.96 -28.57 -12.44
C GLU A 610 1.09 -27.33 -12.79
N GLY A 611 1.61 -26.43 -13.62
CA GLY A 611 0.88 -25.23 -14.06
C GLY A 611 0.92 -24.05 -13.09
N ILE A 612 1.65 -24.15 -11.97
CA ILE A 612 1.83 -23.07 -10.99
C ILE A 612 3.31 -22.77 -10.81
N CYS A 613 3.69 -21.51 -11.06
CA CYS A 613 5.00 -20.93 -10.73
C CYS A 613 5.10 -20.72 -9.23
N ARG A 614 5.68 -21.69 -8.52
CA ARG A 614 5.67 -21.77 -7.06
C ARG A 614 6.61 -20.74 -6.45
N ALA A 615 6.15 -20.07 -5.39
CA ALA A 615 6.96 -19.14 -4.60
C ALA A 615 7.98 -19.88 -3.72
N ALA A 616 7.71 -21.14 -3.36
CA ALA A 616 8.63 -22.00 -2.64
C ALA A 616 8.67 -23.41 -3.24
N ILE A 617 9.87 -24.00 -3.30
CA ILE A 617 10.09 -25.37 -3.81
C ILE A 617 11.09 -26.07 -2.87
N ASP A 618 10.83 -27.33 -2.53
CA ASP A 618 11.66 -28.14 -1.63
C ASP A 618 11.91 -27.50 -0.25
N GLY A 619 10.97 -26.66 0.20
CA GLY A 619 11.10 -25.89 1.44
C GLY A 619 11.90 -24.60 1.30
N PHE A 620 12.43 -24.24 0.14
CA PHE A 620 13.18 -22.99 -0.05
C PHE A 620 12.34 -21.95 -0.79
N SER A 621 12.36 -20.70 -0.32
CA SER A 621 11.80 -19.59 -1.10
C SER A 621 12.56 -19.51 -2.42
N GLN A 622 11.85 -19.32 -3.53
CA GLN A 622 12.47 -19.08 -4.83
C GLN A 622 12.73 -17.59 -5.05
N TYR A 623 12.12 -16.71 -4.26
CA TYR A 623 12.15 -15.27 -4.46
C TYR A 623 12.54 -14.49 -3.19
N LYS A 624 13.14 -13.31 -3.36
CA LYS A 624 13.41 -12.34 -2.28
C LYS A 624 12.19 -11.46 -2.03
N ASP A 625 11.59 -11.02 -3.13
CA ASP A 625 10.39 -10.20 -3.19
C ASP A 625 9.52 -10.71 -4.35
N GLU A 626 8.51 -9.97 -4.77
CA GLU A 626 7.59 -10.39 -5.81
C GLU A 626 8.23 -10.66 -7.20
N ASN A 627 9.47 -10.24 -7.45
CA ASN A 627 10.06 -10.27 -8.78
C ASN A 627 11.52 -10.73 -8.84
N HIS A 628 12.32 -10.51 -7.80
CA HIS A 628 13.71 -10.95 -7.73
C HIS A 628 13.85 -12.37 -7.19
N LEU A 629 14.69 -13.18 -7.83
CA LEU A 629 15.06 -14.51 -7.31
C LEU A 629 15.85 -14.38 -6.00
N SER A 630 15.56 -15.29 -5.07
CA SER A 630 16.41 -15.57 -3.92
C SER A 630 17.68 -16.30 -4.35
N ASP A 631 18.60 -16.52 -3.42
CA ASP A 631 19.85 -17.22 -3.73
C ASP A 631 19.57 -18.65 -4.21
N GLN A 632 18.63 -19.33 -3.54
CA GLN A 632 18.15 -20.67 -3.92
C GLN A 632 17.39 -20.67 -5.25
N GLY A 633 16.59 -19.64 -5.51
CA GLY A 633 15.93 -19.46 -6.80
C GLY A 633 16.93 -19.24 -7.94
N GLY A 634 17.98 -18.45 -7.67
CA GLY A 634 19.12 -18.24 -8.57
C GLY A 634 19.87 -19.53 -8.84
N GLU A 635 20.30 -20.25 -7.80
CA GLU A 635 20.98 -21.56 -7.93
C GLU A 635 20.17 -22.56 -8.77
N ARG A 636 18.83 -22.54 -8.66
CA ARG A 636 17.95 -23.40 -9.48
C ARG A 636 18.06 -23.11 -10.98
N MET A 637 18.53 -21.93 -11.39
CA MET A 637 18.69 -21.56 -12.80
C MET A 637 19.96 -22.12 -13.45
N LYS A 638 20.90 -22.71 -12.70
CA LYS A 638 22.16 -23.26 -13.23
C LYS A 638 22.02 -24.13 -14.49
N PRO A 639 21.07 -25.08 -14.58
CA PRO A 639 20.92 -25.91 -15.78
C PRO A 639 20.69 -25.11 -17.07
N LEU A 640 20.16 -23.87 -16.96
CA LEU A 640 19.89 -23.00 -18.09
C LEU A 640 21.15 -22.27 -18.61
N PHE A 641 22.15 -22.08 -17.75
CA PHE A 641 23.39 -21.41 -18.13
C PHE A 641 24.48 -22.38 -18.58
N ALA A 642 24.39 -23.67 -18.18
CA ALA A 642 25.36 -24.69 -18.59
C ALA A 642 25.66 -24.71 -20.11
N PRO A 643 24.70 -24.55 -21.05
CA PRO A 643 24.99 -24.50 -22.48
C PRO A 643 25.82 -23.29 -22.93
N ILE A 644 25.79 -22.19 -22.18
CA ILE A 644 26.58 -20.98 -22.44
C ILE A 644 28.03 -21.26 -22.03
N PHE A 645 28.23 -21.83 -20.84
CA PHE A 645 29.55 -22.19 -20.32
C PHE A 645 30.20 -23.34 -21.08
N LEU A 646 29.42 -24.32 -21.53
CA LEU A 646 29.94 -25.50 -22.24
C LEU A 646 29.98 -25.33 -23.77
N SER A 647 29.78 -24.10 -24.28
CA SER A 647 29.87 -23.86 -25.72
C SER A 647 31.26 -24.29 -26.22
N GLU A 648 31.31 -25.01 -27.35
CA GLU A 648 32.51 -25.70 -27.86
C GLU A 648 33.73 -24.77 -28.09
N ASN A 649 33.51 -23.45 -28.02
CA ASN A 649 34.51 -22.41 -28.22
C ASN A 649 35.27 -22.02 -26.94
N VAL A 650 34.98 -22.62 -25.78
CA VAL A 650 35.66 -22.32 -24.49
C VAL A 650 36.82 -23.29 -24.19
N ARG A 651 37.17 -24.19 -25.12
CA ARG A 651 38.35 -25.07 -25.00
C ARG A 651 39.54 -24.58 -25.79
#